data_AF-A0A238L7E4-F1
#
_entry.id   AF-A0A238L7E4-F1
#
_cell.length_a   1.000
_cell.length_b   1.000
_cell.length_c   1.000
_cell.angle_alpha   90.00
_cell.angle_beta   90.00
_cell.angle_gamma   90.00
#
_symmetry.space_group_name_H-M   'P 1'
#
loop_
_entity.id
_entity.type
_entity.pdbx_description
1 polymer ?
#
loop_
_entity_poly.entity_id
_entity_poly.type
_entity_poly.pdbx_seq_one_letter_code
_entity_poly.pdbx_strand_id
1 'polypeptide(L)'
;MNNQPKPDSKTYDDLISDVKKGIIKVPKFQRDFVWDLKATAKLLDSILKGYPIGTFILWETDQRINDIKNIGGFDLPETPLGRNVQYVLDGQQRITSLFAAYLGAKIKKPGEKKVTDYNDIVVNLEENLEEKEKDIVTVKDEAEIAIPLHDVLNFDYQMGNELEQRGFDKAQINQISAYSSAFKTYAFSTVTLRQNDIESAIEVFTRINTGGKVLTLFEIMSAKTYDEANDFDMQARWEQFQKKLNDRKYENISPSVILQILSLIISETRECKRKTILGLEKADILEKWDDAISAIEKTIDYFRTVLRIPVSQLLPYDTLIVPFSYFFLKTGKAPNGQQRKYLEELFWRSSLSLRYSSATESKLAADIKKVDLIIDGQRPPYPEFKLYINSSQDLKETDFSTGNAICKSILCILAYYEPKDFDSNGKVLLDNSYLKIASSKNYHHFFPRAYVRKHGSDAETPYANSIVNITLVSAELNKKRIGAKAPSVYLADFADENSELKHALKSHLIELDDASVIQNDFTAFLKKRSEALYAEILKRIEPSEASTKIDAVHETILEGEGQLVEFKSTLRYDMRTGEVNKKLEHVIAKTVAAFMNSDGGSLFIGVDDHGNAVGLDLDYGTLKKADRDGFQLHLGNILDSYLGKDVMKLWKLDWPLYDDRHNCHVQVTRANKPVHVSHEGKEEFFVRKEGSSQPLSRAEEHEWNKGRF
;
A
#
# COMPACT_ATOMS: atom_id res chain seq x y z
N MET A 1 -16.24 -41.42 -24.81
CA MET A 1 -16.13 -42.28 -23.62
C MET A 1 -16.88 -41.61 -22.48
N ASN A 2 -17.63 -42.38 -21.70
CA ASN A 2 -18.58 -41.88 -20.71
C ASN A 2 -17.84 -41.35 -19.46
N ASN A 3 -17.29 -40.13 -19.53
CA ASN A 3 -16.52 -39.48 -18.45
C ASN A 3 -17.42 -38.85 -17.36
N GLN A 4 -18.67 -39.29 -17.24
CA GLN A 4 -19.55 -38.77 -16.18
C GLN A 4 -19.10 -39.33 -14.82
N PRO A 5 -18.95 -38.46 -13.80
CA PRO A 5 -18.67 -38.91 -12.43
C PRO A 5 -19.78 -39.87 -11.97
N LYS A 6 -19.40 -40.99 -11.37
CA LYS A 6 -20.37 -41.92 -10.78
C LYS A 6 -20.54 -41.63 -9.29
N PRO A 7 -21.77 -41.63 -8.77
CA PRO A 7 -21.98 -41.62 -7.33
C PRO A 7 -21.44 -42.92 -6.72
N ASP A 8 -20.83 -42.79 -5.55
CA ASP A 8 -20.27 -43.88 -4.75
C ASP A 8 -20.64 -43.64 -3.28
N SER A 9 -20.39 -44.61 -2.40
CA SER A 9 -20.60 -44.46 -0.96
C SER A 9 -19.35 -44.71 -0.14
N LYS A 10 -19.20 -43.93 0.94
CA LYS A 10 -18.19 -44.16 1.98
C LYS A 10 -18.86 -44.21 3.34
N THR A 11 -18.46 -45.14 4.21
CA THR A 11 -18.92 -45.13 5.60
C THR A 11 -18.25 -43.98 6.38
N TYR A 12 -18.74 -43.71 7.59
CA TYR A 12 -18.08 -42.79 8.51
C TYR A 12 -16.64 -43.17 8.79
N ASP A 13 -16.40 -44.45 9.10
CA ASP A 13 -15.06 -44.94 9.38
C ASP A 13 -14.14 -44.83 8.16
N ASP A 14 -14.64 -45.10 6.95
CA ASP A 14 -13.84 -44.94 5.72
C ASP A 14 -13.41 -43.49 5.52
N LEU A 15 -14.35 -42.55 5.68
CA LEU A 15 -14.10 -41.13 5.47
C LEU A 15 -13.10 -40.58 6.50
N ILE A 16 -13.26 -40.93 7.78
CA ILE A 16 -12.32 -40.55 8.84
C ILE A 16 -10.96 -41.22 8.62
N SER A 17 -10.92 -42.50 8.24
CA SER A 17 -9.70 -43.25 7.97
C SER A 17 -8.91 -42.62 6.81
N ASP A 18 -9.59 -42.23 5.74
CA ASP A 18 -8.97 -41.60 4.58
C ASP A 18 -8.42 -40.21 4.91
N VAL A 19 -9.10 -39.43 5.77
CA VAL A 19 -8.54 -38.16 6.29
C VAL A 19 -7.32 -38.43 7.17
N LYS A 20 -7.39 -39.37 8.13
CA LYS A 20 -6.26 -39.72 9.02
C LYS A 20 -5.03 -40.21 8.27
N LYS A 21 -5.22 -40.87 7.13
CA LYS A 21 -4.14 -41.38 6.26
C LYS A 21 -3.62 -40.33 5.27
N GLY A 22 -4.17 -39.12 5.25
CA GLY A 22 -3.80 -38.09 4.28
C GLY A 22 -4.24 -38.39 2.85
N ILE A 23 -5.19 -39.31 2.65
CA ILE A 23 -5.77 -39.63 1.33
C ILE A 23 -6.79 -38.56 0.95
N ILE A 24 -7.68 -38.20 1.86
CA ILE A 24 -8.59 -37.06 1.69
C ILE A 24 -7.99 -35.84 2.37
N LYS A 25 -7.87 -34.74 1.64
CA LYS A 25 -7.34 -33.47 2.14
C LYS A 25 -8.24 -32.30 1.80
N VAL A 26 -8.20 -31.27 2.63
CA VAL A 26 -8.91 -30.01 2.40
C VAL A 26 -7.95 -29.00 1.78
N PRO A 27 -8.20 -28.50 0.55
CA PRO A 27 -7.33 -27.52 -0.06
C PRO A 27 -7.42 -26.14 0.61
N LYS A 28 -6.29 -25.42 0.72
CA LYS A 28 -6.23 -24.11 1.40
C LYS A 28 -6.92 -22.97 0.66
N PHE A 29 -7.14 -23.08 -0.65
CA PHE A 29 -7.86 -22.03 -1.39
C PHE A 29 -9.36 -22.01 -1.07
N GLN A 30 -9.86 -22.96 -0.27
CA GLN A 30 -11.21 -22.91 0.27
C GLN A 30 -11.26 -22.09 1.56
N ARG A 31 -12.46 -21.69 1.98
CA ARG A 31 -12.62 -20.79 3.12
C ARG A 31 -12.21 -21.45 4.42
N ASP A 32 -11.82 -20.63 5.38
CA ASP A 32 -11.58 -21.09 6.75
C ASP A 32 -12.78 -21.84 7.33
N PHE A 33 -12.49 -22.72 8.28
CA PHE A 33 -13.51 -23.45 9.01
C PHE A 33 -14.22 -22.51 10.00
N VAL A 34 -15.53 -22.30 9.79
CA VAL A 34 -16.32 -21.31 10.56
C VAL A 34 -17.43 -21.92 11.41
N TRP A 35 -17.84 -23.17 11.14
CA TRP A 35 -18.94 -23.82 11.86
C TRP A 35 -18.69 -23.92 13.37
N ASP A 36 -19.66 -23.48 14.17
CA ASP A 36 -19.62 -23.55 15.63
C ASP A 36 -20.04 -24.94 16.16
N LEU A 37 -20.03 -25.07 17.49
CA LEU A 37 -20.41 -26.31 18.16
C LEU A 37 -21.85 -26.71 17.84
N LYS A 38 -22.78 -25.76 17.75
CA LYS A 38 -24.20 -26.03 17.46
C LYS A 38 -24.42 -26.51 16.03
N ALA A 39 -23.80 -25.86 15.05
CA ALA A 39 -23.86 -26.29 13.66
C ALA A 39 -23.25 -27.69 13.48
N THR A 40 -22.16 -27.97 14.18
CA THR A 40 -21.55 -29.30 14.21
C THR A 40 -22.47 -30.32 14.88
N ALA A 41 -22.96 -30.05 16.09
CA ALA A 41 -23.87 -30.92 16.81
C ALA A 41 -25.10 -31.29 15.96
N LYS A 42 -25.71 -30.31 15.29
CA LYS A 42 -26.85 -30.52 14.40
C LYS A 42 -26.55 -31.42 13.19
N LEU A 43 -25.35 -31.32 12.62
CA LEU A 43 -24.90 -32.22 11.55
C LEU A 43 -24.78 -33.66 12.07
N LEU A 44 -24.17 -33.84 13.23
CA LEU A 44 -23.95 -35.15 13.83
C LEU A 44 -25.27 -35.76 14.34
N ASP A 45 -26.19 -34.95 14.84
CA ASP A 45 -27.57 -35.33 15.16
C ASP A 45 -28.32 -35.81 13.91
N SER A 46 -28.17 -35.10 12.79
CA SER A 46 -28.76 -35.50 11.51
C SER A 46 -28.25 -36.86 11.04
N ILE A 47 -26.96 -37.16 11.24
CA ILE A 47 -26.38 -38.48 10.94
C ILE A 47 -26.99 -39.54 11.84
N LEU A 48 -27.06 -39.27 13.14
CA LEU A 48 -27.61 -40.20 14.13
C LEU A 48 -29.08 -40.54 13.85
N LYS A 49 -29.89 -39.55 13.45
CA LYS A 49 -31.31 -39.71 13.08
C LYS A 49 -31.52 -40.29 11.67
N GLY A 50 -30.46 -40.52 10.90
CA GLY A 50 -30.54 -41.04 9.53
C GLY A 50 -31.02 -40.04 8.48
N TYR A 51 -30.91 -38.73 8.76
CA TYR A 51 -31.25 -37.67 7.80
C TYR A 51 -30.16 -37.50 6.74
N PRO A 52 -30.52 -37.11 5.50
CA PRO A 52 -29.54 -36.86 4.44
C PRO A 52 -28.76 -35.57 4.73
N ILE A 53 -27.43 -35.65 4.78
CA ILE A 53 -26.54 -34.49 5.06
C ILE A 53 -25.86 -33.90 3.80
N GLY A 54 -26.30 -34.32 2.62
CA GLY A 54 -25.73 -33.92 1.32
C GLY A 54 -24.53 -34.76 0.87
N THR A 55 -24.12 -34.58 -0.39
CA THR A 55 -23.04 -35.34 -1.04
C THR A 55 -21.66 -34.71 -0.75
N PHE A 56 -20.59 -35.51 -0.68
CA PHE A 56 -19.20 -35.03 -0.76
C PHE A 56 -18.70 -35.11 -2.19
N ILE A 57 -18.13 -34.02 -2.69
CA ILE A 57 -17.55 -34.00 -4.04
C ILE A 57 -16.04 -33.95 -3.87
N LEU A 58 -15.35 -34.97 -4.38
CA LEU A 58 -13.92 -35.17 -4.23
C LEU A 58 -13.24 -35.07 -5.59
N TRP A 59 -12.05 -34.48 -5.64
CA TRP A 59 -11.18 -34.43 -6.81
C TRP A 59 -9.96 -35.31 -6.58
N GLU A 60 -9.90 -36.42 -7.31
CA GLU A 60 -8.79 -37.38 -7.26
C GLU A 60 -7.72 -37.01 -8.29
N THR A 61 -6.49 -36.75 -7.83
CA THR A 61 -5.39 -36.31 -8.69
C THR A 61 -4.02 -36.76 -8.16
N ASP A 62 -3.02 -36.80 -9.05
CA ASP A 62 -1.61 -36.94 -8.70
C ASP A 62 -0.97 -35.58 -8.39
N GLN A 63 -1.58 -34.48 -8.81
CA GLN A 63 -1.11 -33.11 -8.54
C GLN A 63 -1.23 -32.77 -7.05
N ARG A 64 -0.15 -32.26 -6.46
CA ARG A 64 -0.15 -31.75 -5.09
C ARG A 64 -0.45 -30.26 -5.09
N ILE A 65 -1.46 -29.85 -4.34
CA ILE A 65 -1.83 -28.45 -4.12
C ILE A 65 -1.75 -28.15 -2.62
N ASN A 66 -1.67 -26.86 -2.29
CA ASN A 66 -1.62 -26.42 -0.91
C ASN A 66 -2.86 -26.90 -0.13
N ASP A 67 -2.65 -27.59 0.97
CA ASP A 67 -3.69 -28.21 1.79
C ASP A 67 -3.56 -27.87 3.28
N ILE A 68 -4.66 -27.99 4.01
CA ILE A 68 -4.68 -27.82 5.45
C ILE A 68 -3.86 -28.96 6.07
N LYS A 69 -2.75 -28.63 6.73
CA LYS A 69 -1.84 -29.62 7.34
C LYS A 69 -2.24 -30.06 8.74
N ASN A 70 -3.05 -29.27 9.46
CA ASN A 70 -3.47 -29.57 10.82
C ASN A 70 -4.98 -29.33 10.98
N ILE A 71 -5.69 -30.30 11.57
CA ILE A 71 -7.08 -30.13 11.99
C ILE A 71 -7.15 -30.41 13.48
N GLY A 72 -7.38 -29.37 14.27
CA GLY A 72 -7.69 -29.55 15.70
C GLY A 72 -6.54 -30.09 16.55
N GLY A 73 -5.29 -29.81 16.18
CA GLY A 73 -4.11 -30.32 16.85
C GLY A 73 -3.61 -31.65 16.28
N PHE A 74 -4.32 -32.25 15.32
CA PHE A 74 -3.86 -33.42 14.59
C PHE A 74 -3.15 -33.03 13.30
N ASP A 75 -1.87 -33.36 13.18
CA ASP A 75 -1.09 -33.19 11.96
C ASP A 75 -1.45 -34.27 10.95
N LEU A 76 -2.04 -33.87 9.82
CA LEU A 76 -2.39 -34.77 8.73
C LEU A 76 -1.09 -35.27 8.06
N PRO A 77 -0.91 -36.59 7.90
CA PRO A 77 0.27 -37.12 7.25
C PRO A 77 0.23 -36.82 5.74
N GLU A 78 1.38 -36.97 5.10
CA GLU A 78 1.44 -36.89 3.65
C GLU A 78 0.72 -38.06 2.98
N THR A 79 0.17 -37.81 1.78
CA THR A 79 -0.50 -38.84 1.01
C THR A 79 0.50 -39.94 0.66
N PRO A 80 0.20 -41.22 0.95
CA PRO A 80 1.13 -42.33 0.72
C PRO A 80 1.66 -42.41 -0.71
N LEU A 81 2.92 -42.80 -0.87
CA LEU A 81 3.53 -43.00 -2.20
C LEU A 81 2.71 -43.97 -3.05
N GLY A 82 2.51 -43.63 -4.33
CA GLY A 82 1.72 -44.42 -5.26
C GLY A 82 0.19 -44.30 -5.10
N ARG A 83 -0.30 -43.41 -4.22
CA ARG A 83 -1.72 -43.07 -4.09
C ARG A 83 -1.99 -41.65 -4.61
N ASN A 84 -3.11 -41.51 -5.31
CA ASN A 84 -3.67 -40.20 -5.63
C ASN A 84 -4.24 -39.55 -4.37
N VAL A 85 -4.13 -38.22 -4.29
CA VAL A 85 -4.78 -37.42 -3.25
C VAL A 85 -6.21 -37.10 -3.69
N GLN A 86 -7.13 -37.04 -2.73
CA GLN A 86 -8.51 -36.65 -2.94
C GLN A 86 -8.79 -35.31 -2.26
N TYR A 87 -8.90 -34.25 -3.05
CA TYR A 87 -9.23 -32.91 -2.55
C TYR A 87 -10.74 -32.71 -2.46
N VAL A 88 -11.20 -32.28 -1.29
CA VAL A 88 -12.62 -31.96 -1.07
C VAL A 88 -12.98 -30.72 -1.87
N LEU A 89 -13.92 -30.80 -2.81
CA LEU A 89 -14.48 -29.65 -3.56
C LEU A 89 -15.80 -29.16 -2.96
N ASP A 90 -16.62 -30.07 -2.43
CA ASP A 90 -17.81 -29.72 -1.66
C ASP A 90 -17.94 -30.60 -0.42
N GLY A 91 -18.45 -30.01 0.66
CA GLY A 91 -18.56 -30.63 1.97
C GLY A 91 -17.41 -30.33 2.92
N GLN A 92 -16.58 -29.34 2.62
CA GLN A 92 -15.44 -28.92 3.47
C GLN A 92 -15.81 -28.73 4.94
N GLN A 93 -16.81 -27.88 5.23
CA GLN A 93 -17.22 -27.62 6.62
C GLN A 93 -17.76 -28.89 7.29
N ARG A 94 -18.44 -29.77 6.53
CA ARG A 94 -18.97 -31.05 7.02
C ARG A 94 -17.83 -32.00 7.38
N ILE A 95 -16.90 -32.28 6.47
CA ILE A 95 -15.79 -33.22 6.72
C ILE A 95 -14.87 -32.74 7.85
N THR A 96 -14.57 -31.44 7.92
CA THR A 96 -13.79 -30.87 9.02
C THR A 96 -14.53 -31.00 10.35
N SER A 97 -15.85 -30.81 10.37
CA SER A 97 -16.67 -30.98 11.58
C SER A 97 -16.72 -32.45 12.05
N LEU A 98 -16.89 -33.39 11.12
CA LEU A 98 -16.87 -34.83 11.43
C LEU A 98 -15.54 -35.23 12.05
N PHE A 99 -14.43 -34.78 11.45
CA PHE A 99 -13.10 -35.10 11.94
C PHE A 99 -12.76 -34.40 13.27
N ALA A 100 -13.16 -33.13 13.44
CA ALA A 100 -12.98 -32.40 14.69
C ALA A 100 -13.74 -33.03 15.86
N ALA A 101 -14.99 -33.47 15.63
CA ALA A 101 -15.78 -34.19 16.63
C ALA A 101 -15.16 -35.56 16.96
N TYR A 102 -14.71 -36.30 15.93
CA TYR A 102 -14.03 -37.58 16.11
C TYR A 102 -12.77 -37.45 16.97
N LEU A 103 -12.00 -36.37 16.83
CA LEU A 103 -10.79 -36.11 17.60
C LEU A 103 -11.03 -35.53 19.01
N GLY A 104 -12.23 -35.03 19.31
CA GLY A 104 -12.41 -34.17 20.49
C GLY A 104 -11.53 -32.92 20.41
N ALA A 105 -11.41 -32.34 19.22
CA ALA A 105 -10.42 -31.33 18.88
C ALA A 105 -10.58 -30.00 19.61
N LYS A 106 -9.46 -29.32 19.89
CA LYS A 106 -9.44 -27.92 20.34
C LYS A 106 -9.00 -27.03 19.19
N ILE A 107 -9.95 -26.31 18.60
CA ILE A 107 -9.70 -25.49 17.40
C ILE A 107 -9.73 -24.01 17.76
N LYS A 108 -8.64 -23.31 17.44
CA LYS A 108 -8.61 -21.85 17.43
C LYS A 108 -8.91 -21.37 16.02
N LYS A 109 -10.10 -20.81 15.81
CA LYS A 109 -10.50 -20.29 14.49
C LYS A 109 -9.77 -18.99 14.15
N PRO A 110 -9.47 -18.74 12.87
CA PRO A 110 -8.86 -17.48 12.43
C PRO A 110 -9.67 -16.26 12.89
N GLY A 111 -9.00 -15.28 13.49
CA GLY A 111 -9.64 -14.06 14.02
C GLY A 111 -10.29 -14.21 15.40
N GLU A 112 -10.41 -15.43 15.95
CA GLU A 112 -10.97 -15.66 17.27
C GLU A 112 -9.89 -15.75 18.36
N LYS A 113 -10.16 -15.11 19.51
CA LYS A 113 -9.33 -15.26 20.72
C LYS A 113 -9.65 -16.54 21.48
N LYS A 114 -10.89 -17.03 21.39
CA LYS A 114 -11.37 -18.22 22.10
C LYS A 114 -10.96 -19.48 21.33
N VAL A 115 -10.60 -20.52 22.08
CA VAL A 115 -10.44 -21.87 21.54
C VAL A 115 -11.78 -22.58 21.71
N THR A 116 -12.32 -23.14 20.64
CA THR A 116 -13.52 -23.98 20.66
C THR A 116 -13.11 -25.40 20.98
N ASP A 117 -13.68 -25.98 22.04
CA ASP A 117 -13.43 -27.36 22.46
C ASP A 117 -14.56 -28.26 21.94
N TYR A 118 -14.25 -29.14 20.98
CA TYR A 118 -15.25 -30.03 20.38
C TYR A 118 -15.64 -31.19 21.32
N ASN A 119 -14.98 -31.36 22.47
CA ASN A 119 -15.48 -32.23 23.55
C ASN A 119 -16.74 -31.68 24.23
N ASP A 120 -17.04 -30.39 24.03
CA ASP A 120 -18.31 -29.79 24.49
C ASP A 120 -19.50 -30.22 23.63
N ILE A 121 -19.29 -31.00 22.56
CA ILE A 121 -20.37 -31.69 21.84
C ILE A 121 -20.62 -33.03 22.54
N VAL A 122 -21.86 -33.23 22.97
CA VAL A 122 -22.27 -34.38 23.77
C VAL A 122 -23.45 -35.11 23.16
N VAL A 123 -23.59 -36.38 23.51
CA VAL A 123 -24.78 -37.17 23.26
C VAL A 123 -25.63 -37.17 24.52
N ASN A 124 -26.86 -36.64 24.42
CA ASN A 124 -27.85 -36.68 25.46
C ASN A 124 -28.43 -38.11 25.57
N LEU A 125 -28.29 -38.72 26.74
CA LEU A 125 -28.75 -40.09 27.00
C LEU A 125 -30.19 -40.16 27.53
N GLU A 126 -30.78 -39.01 27.88
CA GLU A 126 -32.19 -38.92 28.31
C GLU A 126 -33.15 -39.06 27.13
N GLU A 127 -32.65 -38.80 25.93
CA GLU A 127 -33.41 -38.85 24.68
C GLU A 127 -33.10 -40.15 23.94
N ASN A 128 -34.06 -40.64 23.15
CA ASN A 128 -33.87 -41.85 22.34
C ASN A 128 -34.22 -41.58 20.85
N LEU A 129 -33.86 -42.51 19.97
CA LEU A 129 -34.08 -42.36 18.52
C LEU A 129 -35.56 -42.40 18.09
N GLU A 130 -36.48 -42.78 18.99
CA GLU A 130 -37.92 -42.85 18.70
C GLU A 130 -38.58 -41.47 18.80
N GLU A 131 -38.04 -40.59 19.66
CA GLU A 131 -38.50 -39.20 19.83
C GLU A 131 -37.73 -38.22 18.93
N LYS A 132 -38.32 -37.86 17.79
CA LYS A 132 -37.65 -37.02 16.76
C LYS A 132 -37.66 -35.51 17.04
N GLU A 133 -38.34 -35.04 18.08
CA GLU A 133 -38.53 -33.61 18.34
C GLU A 133 -37.32 -32.91 18.97
N LYS A 134 -36.47 -33.64 19.71
CA LYS A 134 -35.29 -33.08 20.39
C LYS A 134 -33.99 -33.57 19.75
N ASP A 135 -32.94 -32.76 19.88
CA ASP A 135 -31.60 -33.10 19.39
C ASP A 135 -30.91 -34.06 20.39
N ILE A 136 -30.49 -35.22 19.90
CA ILE A 136 -29.77 -36.23 20.67
C ILE A 136 -28.29 -35.83 20.76
N VAL A 137 -27.73 -35.29 19.67
CA VAL A 137 -26.39 -34.68 19.70
C VAL A 137 -26.54 -33.18 19.89
N THR A 138 -26.02 -32.68 21.02
CA THR A 138 -26.14 -31.27 21.40
C THR A 138 -24.84 -30.74 22.02
N VAL A 139 -24.85 -29.50 22.51
CA VAL A 139 -23.76 -28.91 23.30
C VAL A 139 -23.95 -29.21 24.78
N LYS A 140 -22.83 -29.31 25.51
CA LYS A 140 -22.78 -29.76 26.91
C LYS A 140 -23.74 -29.03 27.86
N ASP A 141 -23.98 -27.74 27.64
CA ASP A 141 -24.88 -26.92 28.47
C ASP A 141 -26.38 -27.23 28.25
N GLU A 142 -26.72 -28.09 27.28
CA GLU A 142 -28.10 -28.41 26.89
C GLU A 142 -28.53 -29.84 27.24
N ALA A 143 -27.70 -30.60 28.00
CA ALA A 143 -28.03 -31.97 28.42
C ALA A 143 -27.58 -32.24 29.87
N GLU A 144 -28.45 -32.83 30.69
CA GLU A 144 -28.11 -33.15 32.09
C GLU A 144 -27.37 -34.49 32.21
N ILE A 145 -27.84 -35.52 31.50
CA ILE A 145 -27.18 -36.84 31.43
C ILE A 145 -26.57 -37.03 30.05
N ALA A 146 -25.27 -36.81 29.93
CA ALA A 146 -24.60 -36.81 28.64
C ALA A 146 -23.18 -37.41 28.68
N ILE A 147 -22.73 -37.84 27.51
CA ILE A 147 -21.37 -38.32 27.25
C ILE A 147 -20.75 -37.53 26.09
N PRO A 148 -19.45 -37.18 26.13
CA PRO A 148 -18.79 -36.56 24.97
C PRO A 148 -19.01 -37.37 23.70
N LEU A 149 -19.38 -36.70 22.61
CA LEU A 149 -19.58 -37.36 21.31
C LEU A 149 -18.30 -38.07 20.83
N HIS A 150 -17.14 -37.53 21.17
CA HIS A 150 -15.84 -38.18 20.95
C HIS A 150 -15.79 -39.63 21.47
N ASP A 151 -16.28 -39.86 22.69
CA ASP A 151 -16.30 -41.19 23.32
C ASP A 151 -17.25 -42.14 22.56
N VAL A 152 -18.39 -41.63 22.09
CA VAL A 152 -19.38 -42.41 21.32
C VAL A 152 -18.83 -42.80 19.94
N LEU A 153 -18.18 -41.86 19.25
CA LEU A 153 -17.57 -42.10 17.92
C LEU A 153 -16.41 -43.09 17.99
N ASN A 154 -15.70 -43.14 19.13
CA ASN A 154 -14.58 -44.06 19.36
C ASN A 154 -14.97 -45.27 20.23
N PHE A 155 -16.26 -45.51 20.46
CA PHE A 155 -16.70 -46.57 21.36
C PHE A 155 -16.28 -47.95 20.87
N ASP A 156 -15.70 -48.71 21.81
CA ASP A 156 -15.36 -50.12 21.67
C ASP A 156 -15.67 -50.88 22.98
N TYR A 157 -15.36 -52.18 23.00
CA TYR A 157 -15.61 -53.01 24.17
C TYR A 157 -14.82 -52.58 25.42
N GLN A 158 -13.60 -52.06 25.25
CA GLN A 158 -12.78 -51.60 26.37
C GLN A 158 -13.36 -50.33 26.98
N MET A 159 -13.74 -49.36 26.13
CA MET A 159 -14.43 -48.13 26.53
C MET A 159 -15.73 -48.44 27.28
N GLY A 160 -16.48 -49.48 26.88
CA GLY A 160 -17.68 -49.91 27.61
C GLY A 160 -17.40 -50.24 29.09
N ASN A 161 -16.28 -50.91 29.39
CA ASN A 161 -15.88 -51.22 30.77
C ASN A 161 -15.45 -49.96 31.54
N GLU A 162 -14.80 -49.01 30.86
CA GLU A 162 -14.41 -47.72 31.45
C GLU A 162 -15.63 -46.86 31.78
N LEU A 163 -16.66 -46.89 30.94
CA LEU A 163 -17.92 -46.18 31.18
C LEU A 163 -18.68 -46.77 32.37
N GLU A 164 -18.66 -48.09 32.56
CA GLU A 164 -19.24 -48.71 33.76
C GLU A 164 -18.55 -48.19 35.04
N GLN A 165 -17.22 -48.02 35.00
CA GLN A 165 -16.45 -47.43 36.12
C GLN A 165 -16.72 -45.94 36.32
N ARG A 166 -17.08 -45.20 35.26
CA ARG A 166 -17.50 -43.79 35.31
C ARG A 166 -18.94 -43.60 35.82
N GLY A 167 -19.65 -44.68 36.13
CA GLY A 167 -20.99 -44.65 36.71
C GLY A 167 -22.15 -44.75 35.71
N PHE A 168 -21.86 -45.09 34.44
CA PHE A 168 -22.91 -45.37 33.46
C PHE A 168 -23.48 -46.77 33.67
N ASP A 169 -24.80 -46.90 33.64
CA ASP A 169 -25.46 -48.20 33.77
C ASP A 169 -25.45 -49.01 32.45
N LYS A 170 -25.83 -50.28 32.52
CA LYS A 170 -25.84 -51.17 31.35
C LYS A 170 -26.81 -50.72 30.25
N ALA A 171 -27.92 -50.05 30.59
CA ALA A 171 -28.87 -49.57 29.59
C ALA A 171 -28.25 -48.39 28.82
N GLN A 172 -27.62 -47.46 29.52
CA GLN A 172 -26.88 -46.34 28.93
C GLN A 172 -25.72 -46.81 28.06
N ILE A 173 -24.93 -47.81 28.51
CA ILE A 173 -23.83 -48.37 27.70
C ILE A 173 -24.36 -49.04 26.43
N ASN A 174 -25.48 -49.76 26.51
CA ASN A 174 -26.12 -50.35 25.33
C ASN A 174 -26.64 -49.27 24.36
N GLN A 175 -27.20 -48.17 24.88
CA GLN A 175 -27.63 -47.03 24.09
C GLN A 175 -26.46 -46.34 23.38
N ILE A 176 -25.34 -46.12 24.09
CA ILE A 176 -24.10 -45.59 23.52
C ILE A 176 -23.57 -46.50 22.41
N SER A 177 -23.56 -47.82 22.63
CA SER A 177 -23.16 -48.81 21.63
C SER A 177 -24.05 -48.77 20.38
N ALA A 178 -25.37 -48.61 20.55
CA ALA A 178 -26.31 -48.45 19.45
C ALA A 178 -26.05 -47.16 18.65
N TYR A 179 -25.80 -46.03 19.32
CA TYR A 179 -25.46 -44.77 18.67
C TYR A 179 -24.12 -44.85 17.92
N SER A 180 -23.10 -45.44 18.53
CA SER A 180 -21.81 -45.70 17.86
C SER A 180 -22.01 -46.53 16.58
N SER A 181 -22.85 -47.56 16.66
CA SER A 181 -23.18 -48.41 15.51
C SER A 181 -23.91 -47.64 14.40
N ALA A 182 -24.83 -46.73 14.76
CA ALA A 182 -25.53 -45.87 13.82
C ALA A 182 -24.57 -44.94 13.06
N PHE A 183 -23.59 -44.34 13.74
CA PHE A 183 -22.55 -43.55 13.09
C PHE A 183 -21.69 -44.39 12.15
N LYS A 184 -21.17 -45.54 12.62
CA LYS A 184 -20.30 -46.43 11.84
C LYS A 184 -20.96 -46.98 10.58
N THR A 185 -22.27 -47.22 10.63
CA THR A 185 -23.04 -47.77 9.50
C THR A 185 -23.60 -46.70 8.56
N TYR A 186 -23.53 -45.41 8.91
CA TYR A 186 -23.99 -44.33 8.04
C TYR A 186 -23.14 -44.25 6.77
N ALA A 187 -23.79 -44.30 5.61
CA ALA A 187 -23.16 -44.25 4.30
C ALA A 187 -23.32 -42.85 3.68
N PHE A 188 -22.21 -42.12 3.56
CA PHE A 188 -22.16 -40.83 2.88
C PHE A 188 -22.22 -41.02 1.36
N SER A 189 -23.04 -40.21 0.69
CA SER A 189 -22.99 -40.09 -0.77
C SER A 189 -21.72 -39.33 -1.16
N THR A 190 -20.93 -39.91 -2.06
CA THR A 190 -19.70 -39.29 -2.58
C THR A 190 -19.71 -39.27 -4.11
N VAL A 191 -19.08 -38.25 -4.70
CA VAL A 191 -18.86 -38.17 -6.15
C VAL A 191 -17.40 -37.84 -6.35
N THR A 192 -16.66 -38.73 -7.03
CA THR A 192 -15.24 -38.54 -7.29
C THR A 192 -15.01 -38.11 -8.74
N LEU A 193 -14.38 -36.96 -8.90
CA LEU A 193 -13.89 -36.44 -10.17
C LEU A 193 -12.47 -36.95 -10.38
N ARG A 194 -12.23 -37.67 -11.48
CA ARG A 194 -10.91 -38.22 -11.84
C ARG A 194 -10.26 -37.48 -13.03
N GLN A 195 -10.68 -36.24 -13.26
CA GLN A 195 -10.03 -35.38 -14.26
C GLN A 195 -8.71 -34.89 -13.67
N ASN A 196 -7.63 -34.88 -14.44
CA ASN A 196 -6.30 -34.59 -13.89
C ASN A 196 -6.03 -33.08 -13.74
N ASP A 197 -6.78 -32.20 -14.40
CA ASP A 197 -6.51 -30.77 -14.39
C ASP A 197 -7.22 -30.02 -13.27
N ILE A 198 -6.45 -29.17 -12.59
CA ILE A 198 -6.93 -28.29 -11.51
C ILE A 198 -7.99 -27.28 -11.97
N GLU A 199 -7.97 -26.89 -13.25
CA GLU A 199 -8.88 -25.90 -13.82
C GLU A 199 -10.32 -26.39 -13.81
N SER A 200 -10.54 -27.64 -14.22
CA SER A 200 -11.84 -28.30 -14.15
C SER A 200 -12.32 -28.43 -12.71
N ALA A 201 -11.44 -28.76 -11.76
CA ALA A 201 -11.78 -28.86 -10.35
C ALA A 201 -12.23 -27.50 -9.77
N ILE A 202 -11.53 -26.41 -10.12
CA ILE A 202 -11.89 -25.03 -9.74
C ILE A 202 -13.21 -24.59 -10.39
N GLU A 203 -13.43 -24.95 -11.65
CA GLU A 203 -14.69 -24.63 -12.34
C GLU A 203 -15.87 -25.36 -11.68
N VAL A 204 -15.72 -26.65 -11.40
CA VAL A 204 -16.74 -27.45 -10.71
C VAL A 204 -17.00 -26.87 -9.30
N PHE A 205 -15.94 -26.56 -8.55
CA PHE A 205 -16.04 -25.87 -7.25
C PHE A 205 -16.85 -24.58 -7.36
N THR A 206 -16.55 -23.75 -8.36
CA THR A 206 -17.20 -22.44 -8.57
C THR A 206 -18.68 -22.59 -8.92
N ARG A 207 -19.04 -23.58 -9.75
CA ARG A 207 -20.43 -23.85 -10.15
C ARG A 207 -21.27 -24.42 -9.01
N ILE A 208 -20.70 -25.29 -8.18
CA ILE A 208 -21.42 -25.88 -7.03
C ILE A 208 -21.60 -24.85 -5.92
N ASN A 209 -20.60 -23.99 -5.68
CA ASN A 209 -20.66 -22.96 -4.64
C ASN A 209 -21.39 -21.67 -5.05
N THR A 210 -22.42 -21.76 -5.91
CA THR A 210 -23.19 -20.60 -6.40
C THR A 210 -23.92 -19.82 -5.31
N GLY A 211 -24.21 -20.43 -4.16
CA GLY A 211 -24.75 -19.75 -2.97
C GLY A 211 -23.68 -19.12 -2.05
N GLY A 212 -22.39 -19.29 -2.35
CA GLY A 212 -21.27 -18.76 -1.58
C GLY A 212 -20.44 -17.72 -2.36
N LYS A 213 -19.60 -16.97 -1.65
CA LYS A 213 -18.50 -16.16 -2.23
C LYS A 213 -17.60 -17.00 -3.17
N VAL A 214 -17.57 -16.60 -4.44
CA VAL A 214 -16.74 -17.18 -5.51
C VAL A 214 -15.25 -16.98 -5.22
N LEU A 215 -14.41 -17.94 -5.62
CA LEU A 215 -12.95 -17.80 -5.56
C LEU A 215 -12.49 -16.61 -6.40
N THR A 216 -11.68 -15.77 -5.79
CA THR A 216 -10.94 -14.71 -6.47
C THR A 216 -9.94 -15.32 -7.45
N LEU A 217 -9.57 -14.54 -8.47
CA LEU A 217 -8.55 -14.97 -9.43
C LEU A 217 -7.20 -15.24 -8.75
N PHE A 218 -6.89 -14.52 -7.66
CA PHE A 218 -5.68 -14.72 -6.88
C PHE A 218 -5.66 -16.05 -6.13
N GLU A 219 -6.76 -16.41 -5.45
CA GLU A 219 -6.88 -17.72 -4.77
C GLU A 219 -6.72 -18.88 -5.77
N ILE A 220 -7.27 -18.73 -6.98
CA ILE A 220 -7.13 -19.69 -8.07
C ILE A 220 -5.67 -19.81 -8.53
N MET A 221 -5.02 -18.67 -8.81
CA MET A 221 -3.62 -18.67 -9.25
C MET A 221 -2.69 -19.20 -8.16
N SER A 222 -2.98 -18.91 -6.90
CA SER A 222 -2.22 -19.46 -5.77
C SER A 222 -2.33 -20.98 -5.69
N ALA A 223 -3.51 -21.54 -5.95
CA ALA A 223 -3.68 -22.99 -6.02
C ALA A 223 -2.91 -23.60 -7.21
N LYS A 224 -3.00 -22.99 -8.40
CA LYS A 224 -2.35 -23.46 -9.63
C LYS A 224 -0.82 -23.39 -9.57
N THR A 225 -0.27 -22.40 -8.87
CA THR A 225 1.17 -22.13 -8.84
C THR A 225 1.90 -22.72 -7.64
N TYR A 226 1.18 -23.34 -6.70
CA TYR A 226 1.79 -23.98 -5.54
C TYR A 226 2.90 -24.96 -5.96
N ASP A 227 4.08 -24.81 -5.36
CA ASP A 227 5.23 -25.65 -5.60
C ASP A 227 5.88 -26.08 -4.29
N GLU A 228 5.65 -27.32 -3.90
CA GLU A 228 6.25 -27.88 -2.69
C GLU A 228 7.77 -28.09 -2.84
N ALA A 229 8.26 -28.41 -4.05
CA ALA A 229 9.69 -28.66 -4.28
C ALA A 229 10.52 -27.36 -4.22
N ASN A 230 9.91 -26.24 -4.64
CA ASN A 230 10.54 -24.93 -4.65
C ASN A 230 10.11 -24.02 -3.47
N ASP A 231 9.36 -24.56 -2.49
CA ASP A 231 8.78 -23.81 -1.36
C ASP A 231 8.08 -22.50 -1.83
N PHE A 232 7.22 -22.66 -2.84
CA PHE A 232 6.47 -21.57 -3.44
C PHE A 232 4.99 -21.67 -3.11
N ASP A 233 4.55 -20.79 -2.21
CA ASP A 233 3.14 -20.52 -1.92
C ASP A 233 2.86 -19.03 -2.19
N MET A 234 2.14 -18.76 -3.28
CA MET A 234 1.83 -17.39 -3.73
C MET A 234 1.08 -16.60 -2.64
N GLN A 235 0.13 -17.24 -1.94
CA GLN A 235 -0.63 -16.59 -0.87
C GLN A 235 0.29 -16.22 0.29
N ALA A 236 1.13 -17.16 0.76
CA ALA A 236 2.06 -16.90 1.86
C ALA A 236 3.10 -15.83 1.51
N ARG A 237 3.64 -15.85 0.28
CA ARG A 237 4.58 -14.83 -0.21
C ARG A 237 3.93 -13.46 -0.31
N TRP A 238 2.68 -13.39 -0.78
CA TRP A 238 1.93 -12.14 -0.81
C TRP A 238 1.64 -11.61 0.60
N GLU A 239 1.26 -12.46 1.55
CA GLU A 239 1.07 -12.06 2.95
C GLU A 239 2.36 -11.55 3.60
N GLN A 240 3.50 -12.18 3.30
CA GLN A 240 4.82 -11.68 3.72
C GLN A 240 5.10 -10.31 3.10
N PHE A 241 4.78 -10.12 1.83
CA PHE A 241 4.93 -8.84 1.16
C PHE A 241 4.00 -7.76 1.74
N GLN A 242 2.76 -8.11 2.08
CA GLN A 242 1.80 -7.21 2.72
C GLN A 242 2.31 -6.67 4.06
N LYS A 243 3.08 -7.45 4.82
CA LYS A 243 3.75 -6.95 6.03
C LYS A 243 4.73 -5.82 5.71
N LYS A 244 5.55 -5.97 4.66
CA LYS A 244 6.44 -4.89 4.19
C LYS A 244 5.66 -3.67 3.69
N LEU A 245 4.53 -3.89 3.02
CA LEU A 245 3.65 -2.81 2.57
C LEU A 245 3.10 -2.00 3.74
N ASN A 246 2.74 -2.66 4.85
CA ASN A 246 2.27 -2.00 6.06
C ASN A 246 3.31 -1.03 6.65
N ASP A 247 4.59 -1.42 6.68
CA ASP A 247 5.68 -0.54 7.15
C ASP A 247 5.82 0.71 6.26
N ARG A 248 5.45 0.59 4.98
CA ARG A 248 5.43 1.70 4.00
C ARG A 248 4.09 2.45 3.97
N LYS A 249 3.07 2.03 4.74
CA LYS A 249 1.68 2.53 4.74
C LYS A 249 0.92 2.27 3.43
N TYR A 250 1.26 1.19 2.74
CA TYR A 250 0.69 0.77 1.45
C TYR A 250 -0.05 -0.59 1.52
N GLU A 251 -0.53 -0.97 2.70
CA GLU A 251 -1.18 -2.27 2.97
C GLU A 251 -2.51 -2.49 2.23
N ASN A 252 -3.13 -1.45 1.66
CA ASN A 252 -4.41 -1.56 0.94
C ASN A 252 -4.29 -1.97 -0.54
N ILE A 253 -3.10 -2.39 -1.01
CA ILE A 253 -2.90 -2.84 -2.39
C ILE A 253 -3.57 -4.20 -2.61
N SER A 254 -4.38 -4.31 -3.67
CA SER A 254 -5.03 -5.57 -4.05
C SER A 254 -4.02 -6.59 -4.61
N PRO A 255 -4.18 -7.90 -4.30
CA PRO A 255 -3.42 -8.99 -4.94
C PRO A 255 -3.62 -9.06 -6.47
N SER A 256 -4.65 -8.41 -7.02
CA SER A 256 -4.81 -8.31 -8.47
C SER A 256 -3.67 -7.56 -9.15
N VAL A 257 -3.00 -6.63 -8.45
CA VAL A 257 -1.90 -5.82 -8.99
C VAL A 257 -0.74 -6.73 -9.41
N ILE A 258 -0.33 -7.67 -8.56
CA ILE A 258 0.78 -8.59 -8.88
C ILE A 258 0.41 -9.51 -10.05
N LEU A 259 -0.82 -10.03 -10.12
CA LEU A 259 -1.27 -10.85 -11.25
C LEU A 259 -1.29 -10.08 -12.56
N GLN A 260 -1.74 -8.82 -12.53
CA GLN A 260 -1.76 -7.95 -13.71
C GLN A 260 -0.34 -7.67 -14.19
N ILE A 261 0.60 -7.37 -13.28
CA ILE A 261 2.02 -7.16 -13.62
C ILE A 261 2.60 -8.43 -14.25
N LEU A 262 2.46 -9.59 -13.60
CA LEU A 262 2.94 -10.88 -14.11
C LEU A 262 2.36 -11.20 -15.49
N SER A 263 1.06 -10.97 -15.68
CA SER A 263 0.41 -11.21 -16.98
C SER A 263 0.97 -10.32 -18.08
N LEU A 264 1.23 -9.04 -17.79
CA LEU A 264 1.74 -8.08 -18.78
C LEU A 264 3.21 -8.34 -19.16
N ILE A 265 4.00 -8.99 -18.30
CA ILE A 265 5.41 -9.29 -18.58
C ILE A 265 5.65 -10.72 -19.09
N ILE A 266 4.83 -11.69 -18.71
CA ILE A 266 4.95 -13.10 -19.12
C ILE A 266 4.19 -13.33 -20.43
N SER A 267 2.96 -12.82 -20.56
CA SER A 267 2.13 -13.12 -21.72
C SER A 267 2.67 -12.45 -22.99
N GLU A 268 2.80 -13.22 -24.07
CA GLU A 268 3.12 -12.70 -25.40
C GLU A 268 2.15 -11.63 -25.87
N THR A 269 0.86 -11.76 -25.50
CA THR A 269 -0.18 -10.80 -25.89
C THR A 269 -0.13 -9.50 -25.10
N ARG A 270 0.61 -9.47 -23.97
CA ARG A 270 0.64 -8.39 -22.98
C ARG A 270 -0.76 -7.91 -22.58
N GLU A 271 -1.69 -8.85 -22.40
CA GLU A 271 -3.00 -8.60 -21.82
C GLU A 271 -3.03 -9.05 -20.35
N CYS A 272 -3.97 -8.53 -19.57
CA CYS A 272 -4.21 -8.96 -18.19
C CYS A 272 -5.66 -9.39 -17.94
N LYS A 273 -6.34 -9.89 -18.98
CA LYS A 273 -7.67 -10.48 -18.85
C LYS A 273 -7.60 -11.75 -18.02
N ARG A 274 -8.70 -12.10 -17.33
CA ARG A 274 -8.82 -13.35 -16.56
C ARG A 274 -8.32 -14.59 -17.31
N LYS A 275 -8.72 -14.77 -18.59
CA LYS A 275 -8.29 -15.91 -19.42
C LYS A 275 -6.77 -15.95 -19.59
N THR A 276 -6.14 -14.80 -19.81
CA THR A 276 -4.69 -14.69 -19.99
C THR A 276 -3.96 -15.01 -18.70
N ILE A 277 -4.41 -14.45 -17.57
CA ILE A 277 -3.84 -14.73 -16.24
C ILE A 277 -3.92 -16.22 -15.91
N LEU A 278 -5.08 -16.84 -16.15
CA LEU A 278 -5.26 -18.29 -15.91
C LEU A 278 -4.37 -19.14 -16.80
N GLY A 279 -4.03 -18.68 -18.01
CA GLY A 279 -3.17 -19.38 -18.94
C GLY A 279 -1.67 -19.19 -18.70
N LEU A 280 -1.26 -18.46 -17.66
CA LEU A 280 0.15 -18.29 -17.34
C LEU A 280 0.74 -19.61 -16.81
N GLU A 281 1.95 -19.93 -17.27
CA GLU A 281 2.67 -21.12 -16.85
C GLU A 281 3.30 -20.90 -15.47
N LYS A 282 3.27 -21.96 -14.66
CA LYS A 282 3.79 -21.94 -13.29
C LYS A 282 5.27 -21.56 -13.25
N ALA A 283 6.08 -22.14 -14.12
CA ALA A 283 7.53 -21.89 -14.15
C ALA A 283 7.87 -20.41 -14.36
N ASP A 284 7.18 -19.74 -15.29
CA ASP A 284 7.40 -18.32 -15.59
C ASP A 284 6.99 -17.42 -14.41
N ILE A 285 5.91 -17.78 -13.71
CA ILE A 285 5.46 -17.04 -12.51
C ILE A 285 6.52 -17.14 -11.41
N LEU A 286 7.04 -18.33 -11.14
CA LEU A 286 8.08 -18.53 -10.13
C LEU A 286 9.34 -17.73 -10.48
N GLU A 287 9.75 -17.73 -11.76
CA GLU A 287 10.91 -16.98 -12.22
C GLU A 287 10.74 -15.46 -12.08
N LYS A 288 9.55 -14.92 -12.41
CA LYS A 288 9.30 -13.47 -12.45
C LYS A 288 8.72 -12.88 -11.15
N TRP A 289 8.43 -13.72 -10.15
CA TRP A 289 7.77 -13.28 -8.92
C TRP A 289 8.56 -12.20 -8.18
N ASP A 290 9.83 -12.46 -7.88
CA ASP A 290 10.64 -11.56 -7.06
C ASP A 290 10.96 -10.24 -7.80
N ASP A 291 11.14 -10.29 -9.12
CA ASP A 291 11.28 -9.10 -9.97
C ASP A 291 10.02 -8.23 -9.90
N ALA A 292 8.84 -8.84 -10.03
CA ALA A 292 7.57 -8.13 -9.98
C ALA A 292 7.31 -7.50 -8.60
N ILE A 293 7.66 -8.21 -7.51
CA ILE A 293 7.62 -7.66 -6.14
C ILE A 293 8.56 -6.46 -6.00
N SER A 294 9.82 -6.59 -6.45
CA SER A 294 10.79 -5.49 -6.40
C SER A 294 10.32 -4.26 -7.18
N ALA A 295 9.67 -4.46 -8.32
CA ALA A 295 9.12 -3.37 -9.12
C ALA A 295 7.94 -2.65 -8.45
N ILE A 296 7.10 -3.38 -7.70
CA ILE A 296 6.06 -2.78 -6.87
C ILE A 296 6.70 -1.94 -5.76
N GLU A 297 7.74 -2.45 -5.08
CA GLU A 297 8.45 -1.69 -4.04
C GLU A 297 9.03 -0.38 -4.59
N LYS A 298 9.73 -0.43 -5.73
CA LYS A 298 10.28 0.76 -6.40
C LYS A 298 9.18 1.76 -6.81
N THR A 299 8.04 1.25 -7.26
CA THR A 299 6.87 2.09 -7.61
C THR A 299 6.31 2.79 -6.38
N ILE A 300 6.18 2.08 -5.26
CA ILE A 300 5.69 2.66 -4.01
C ILE A 300 6.66 3.72 -3.50
N ASP A 301 7.97 3.45 -3.54
CA ASP A 301 8.97 4.43 -3.15
C ASP A 301 8.90 5.67 -4.04
N TYR A 302 8.77 5.49 -5.36
CA TYR A 302 8.56 6.60 -6.29
C TYR A 302 7.29 7.40 -5.98
N PHE A 303 6.16 6.74 -5.67
CA PHE A 303 4.93 7.44 -5.27
C PHE A 303 5.10 8.22 -3.97
N ARG A 304 5.86 7.69 -3.01
CA ARG A 304 6.08 8.33 -1.71
C ARG A 304 7.06 9.49 -1.78
N THR A 305 8.11 9.39 -2.58
CA THR A 305 9.19 10.40 -2.63
C THR A 305 8.98 11.43 -3.73
N VAL A 306 8.58 10.99 -4.93
CA VAL A 306 8.44 11.88 -6.10
C VAL A 306 7.04 12.46 -6.18
N LEU A 307 6.00 11.61 -6.09
CA LEU A 307 4.61 12.09 -6.10
C LEU A 307 4.13 12.56 -4.71
N ARG A 308 4.95 12.37 -3.67
CA ARG A 308 4.66 12.74 -2.28
C ARG A 308 3.31 12.21 -1.78
N ILE A 309 2.99 10.98 -2.15
CA ILE A 309 1.79 10.26 -1.69
C ILE A 309 2.22 9.38 -0.51
N PRO A 310 1.99 9.77 0.75
CA PRO A 310 2.58 9.06 1.88
C PRO A 310 1.93 7.72 2.17
N VAL A 311 0.67 7.51 1.75
CA VAL A 311 -0.16 6.36 2.16
C VAL A 311 -1.10 5.91 1.05
N SER A 312 -1.36 4.60 0.98
CA SER A 312 -2.22 3.99 -0.07
C SER A 312 -3.66 4.51 -0.08
N GLN A 313 -4.22 4.95 1.04
CA GLN A 313 -5.61 5.46 1.10
C GLN A 313 -5.81 6.71 0.21
N LEU A 314 -4.74 7.47 -0.05
CA LEU A 314 -4.77 8.64 -0.94
C LEU A 314 -4.65 8.27 -2.43
N LEU A 315 -4.18 7.06 -2.76
CA LEU A 315 -4.06 6.65 -4.16
C LEU A 315 -5.43 6.61 -4.84
N PRO A 316 -5.62 7.31 -5.98
CA PRO A 316 -6.86 7.25 -6.76
C PRO A 316 -7.25 5.81 -7.10
N TYR A 317 -6.27 5.02 -7.52
CA TYR A 317 -6.38 3.58 -7.79
C TYR A 317 -5.07 2.89 -7.40
N ASP A 318 -5.16 1.74 -6.73
CA ASP A 318 -3.99 0.86 -6.55
C ASP A 318 -3.47 0.31 -7.90
N THR A 319 -4.36 0.17 -8.87
CA THR A 319 -4.07 -0.21 -10.27
C THR A 319 -3.01 0.68 -10.93
N LEU A 320 -2.85 1.94 -10.50
CA LEU A 320 -1.78 2.82 -11.01
C LEU A 320 -0.37 2.27 -10.75
N ILE A 321 -0.22 1.35 -9.80
CA ILE A 321 1.04 0.69 -9.52
C ILE A 321 1.50 -0.18 -10.72
N VAL A 322 0.56 -0.75 -11.49
CA VAL A 322 0.85 -1.67 -12.58
C VAL A 322 1.69 -1.02 -13.70
N PRO A 323 1.28 0.09 -14.36
CA PRO A 323 2.08 0.70 -15.42
C PRO A 323 3.44 1.22 -14.93
N PHE A 324 3.53 1.70 -13.69
CA PHE A 324 4.80 2.14 -13.11
C PHE A 324 5.72 0.95 -12.79
N SER A 325 5.18 -0.14 -12.25
CA SER A 325 5.96 -1.37 -12.02
C SER A 325 6.46 -1.95 -13.34
N TYR A 326 5.64 -1.90 -14.39
CA TYR A 326 6.06 -2.26 -15.75
C TYR A 326 7.24 -1.39 -16.24
N PHE A 327 7.22 -0.08 -16.01
CA PHE A 327 8.36 0.80 -16.31
C PHE A 327 9.64 0.33 -15.62
N PHE A 328 9.59 0.07 -14.30
CA PHE A 328 10.76 -0.37 -13.54
C PHE A 328 11.26 -1.77 -13.97
N LEU A 329 10.36 -2.67 -14.34
CA LEU A 329 10.72 -3.99 -14.87
C LEU A 329 11.44 -3.91 -16.22
N LYS A 330 11.01 -3.00 -17.10
CA LYS A 330 11.62 -2.84 -18.42
C LYS A 330 12.94 -2.10 -18.40
N THR A 331 13.10 -1.13 -17.50
CA THR A 331 14.27 -0.24 -17.50
C THR A 331 15.33 -0.63 -16.47
N GLY A 332 14.93 -1.23 -15.35
CA GLY A 332 15.81 -1.49 -14.20
C GLY A 332 16.35 -0.24 -13.50
N LYS A 333 15.93 0.97 -13.91
CA LYS A 333 16.48 2.27 -13.48
C LYS A 333 15.38 3.22 -13.03
N ALA A 334 15.76 4.26 -12.29
CA ALA A 334 14.86 5.37 -11.99
C ALA A 334 14.55 6.17 -13.28
N PRO A 335 13.33 6.73 -13.43
CA PRO A 335 12.99 7.57 -14.57
C PRO A 335 13.84 8.86 -14.54
N ASN A 336 14.38 9.24 -15.70
CA ASN A 336 15.00 10.56 -15.89
C ASN A 336 13.93 11.68 -15.90
N GLY A 337 14.35 12.95 -15.91
CA GLY A 337 13.42 14.08 -15.85
C GLY A 337 12.33 14.09 -16.92
N GLN A 338 12.64 13.67 -18.15
CA GLN A 338 11.63 13.62 -19.20
C GLN A 338 10.63 12.48 -18.98
N GLN A 339 11.13 11.30 -18.58
CA GLN A 339 10.30 10.13 -18.26
C GLN A 339 9.41 10.40 -17.04
N ARG A 340 9.96 11.05 -16.01
CA ARG A 340 9.25 11.46 -14.78
C ARG A 340 8.02 12.30 -15.11
N LYS A 341 8.19 13.32 -15.95
CA LYS A 341 7.09 14.17 -16.42
C LYS A 341 5.98 13.40 -17.12
N TYR A 342 6.33 12.49 -18.03
CA TYR A 342 5.32 11.74 -18.77
C TYR A 342 4.65 10.66 -17.92
N LEU A 343 5.37 10.07 -16.96
CA LEU A 343 4.79 9.19 -15.95
C LEU A 343 3.83 9.95 -15.04
N GLU A 344 4.21 11.16 -14.61
CA GLU A 344 3.34 12.03 -13.83
C GLU A 344 2.09 12.41 -14.65
N GLU A 345 2.25 12.84 -15.90
CA GLU A 345 1.12 13.12 -16.79
C GLU A 345 0.19 11.91 -16.93
N LEU A 346 0.74 10.70 -17.10
CA LEU A 346 -0.05 9.46 -17.16
C LEU A 346 -0.81 9.22 -15.84
N PHE A 347 -0.18 9.42 -14.69
CA PHE A 347 -0.80 9.27 -13.37
C PHE A 347 -2.00 10.21 -13.21
N TRP A 348 -1.81 11.49 -13.48
CA TRP A 348 -2.85 12.51 -13.29
C TRP A 348 -3.98 12.37 -14.29
N ARG A 349 -3.67 12.16 -15.57
CA ARG A 349 -4.69 11.93 -16.60
C ARG A 349 -5.52 10.69 -16.28
N SER A 350 -4.88 9.59 -15.85
CA SER A 350 -5.59 8.36 -15.46
C SER A 350 -6.54 8.58 -14.30
N SER A 351 -6.13 9.39 -13.31
CA SER A 351 -6.90 9.63 -12.10
C SER A 351 -8.08 10.57 -12.35
N LEU A 352 -7.85 11.66 -13.09
CA LEU A 352 -8.85 12.69 -13.41
C LEU A 352 -9.83 12.26 -14.52
N SER A 353 -9.50 11.25 -15.31
CA SER A 353 -10.41 10.65 -16.30
C SER A 353 -11.18 9.44 -15.78
N LEU A 354 -11.12 9.15 -14.48
CA LEU A 354 -11.68 7.95 -13.85
C LEU A 354 -11.28 6.66 -14.59
N ARG A 355 -10.03 6.59 -15.07
CA ARG A 355 -9.61 5.61 -16.08
C ARG A 355 -9.87 4.18 -15.65
N TYR A 356 -9.51 3.81 -14.43
CA TYR A 356 -9.63 2.43 -13.94
C TYR A 356 -10.92 2.15 -13.17
N SER A 357 -11.95 3.00 -13.31
CA SER A 357 -13.29 2.75 -12.76
C SER A 357 -14.04 1.60 -13.45
N SER A 358 -13.61 1.23 -14.66
CA SER A 358 -14.26 0.24 -15.51
C SER A 358 -13.30 -0.27 -16.58
N ALA A 359 -13.52 -1.48 -17.10
CA ALA A 359 -12.72 -2.09 -18.17
C ALA A 359 -11.20 -2.02 -17.92
N THR A 360 -10.81 -2.19 -16.66
CA THR A 360 -9.45 -1.97 -16.16
C THR A 360 -8.40 -2.78 -16.91
N GLU A 361 -8.68 -4.06 -17.16
CA GLU A 361 -7.76 -4.99 -17.83
C GLU A 361 -7.39 -4.51 -19.25
N SER A 362 -8.39 -4.12 -20.04
CA SER A 362 -8.18 -3.61 -21.41
C SER A 362 -7.44 -2.28 -21.42
N LYS A 363 -7.71 -1.41 -20.43
CA LYS A 363 -7.05 -0.10 -20.31
C LYS A 363 -5.59 -0.25 -19.91
N LEU A 364 -5.27 -1.13 -18.97
CA LEU A 364 -3.89 -1.46 -18.60
C LEU A 364 -3.07 -1.94 -19.80
N ALA A 365 -3.62 -2.85 -20.62
CA ALA A 365 -2.96 -3.31 -21.84
C ALA A 365 -2.70 -2.17 -22.85
N ALA A 366 -3.57 -1.16 -22.90
CA ALA A 366 -3.37 0.05 -23.71
C ALA A 366 -2.38 1.05 -23.08
N ASP A 367 -2.25 1.05 -21.76
CA ASP A 367 -1.39 2.00 -21.02
C ASP A 367 0.05 1.55 -20.93
N ILE A 368 0.33 0.24 -20.89
CA ILE A 368 1.72 -0.22 -21.01
C ILE A 368 2.35 0.18 -22.35
N LYS A 369 1.55 0.32 -23.42
CA LYS A 369 2.03 0.85 -24.71
C LYS A 369 2.41 2.33 -24.61
N LYS A 370 1.75 3.09 -23.73
CA LYS A 370 2.16 4.47 -23.42
C LYS A 370 3.42 4.47 -22.58
N VAL A 371 3.55 3.54 -21.63
CA VAL A 371 4.78 3.38 -20.86
C VAL A 371 5.96 3.02 -21.77
N ASP A 372 5.77 2.17 -22.79
CA ASP A 372 6.79 1.89 -23.81
C ASP A 372 7.24 3.20 -24.52
N LEU A 373 6.31 4.07 -24.92
CA LEU A 373 6.65 5.40 -25.48
C LEU A 373 7.43 6.27 -24.48
N ILE A 374 7.02 6.25 -23.21
CA ILE A 374 7.70 7.01 -22.15
C ILE A 374 9.13 6.51 -21.98
N ILE A 375 9.35 5.20 -21.97
CA ILE A 375 10.68 4.58 -21.89
C ILE A 375 11.57 5.11 -23.01
N ASP A 376 11.03 5.23 -24.23
CA ASP A 376 11.71 5.77 -25.42
C ASP A 376 11.85 7.31 -25.41
N GLY A 377 11.44 7.98 -24.33
CA GLY A 377 11.51 9.44 -24.18
C GLY A 377 10.48 10.20 -25.01
N GLN A 378 9.41 9.54 -25.47
CA GLN A 378 8.35 10.12 -26.28
C GLN A 378 7.11 10.41 -25.44
N ARG A 379 6.50 11.59 -25.64
CA ARG A 379 5.25 11.95 -24.98
C ARG A 379 4.10 11.09 -25.53
N PRO A 380 3.38 10.31 -24.70
CA PRO A 380 2.23 9.55 -25.18
C PRO A 380 1.06 10.45 -25.60
N PRO A 381 0.25 10.02 -26.59
CA PRO A 381 -1.03 10.66 -26.86
C PRO A 381 -2.11 10.18 -25.87
N TYR A 382 -3.06 11.06 -25.55
CA TYR A 382 -4.15 10.79 -24.60
C TYR A 382 -5.58 11.03 -25.14
N PRO A 383 -5.91 10.70 -26.41
CA PRO A 383 -7.22 11.00 -26.99
C PRO A 383 -8.39 10.31 -26.27
N GLU A 384 -8.15 9.17 -25.63
CA GLU A 384 -9.17 8.41 -24.91
C GLU A 384 -9.37 8.85 -23.44
N PHE A 385 -8.53 9.75 -22.93
CA PHE A 385 -8.59 10.23 -21.54
C PHE A 385 -9.53 11.43 -21.46
N LYS A 386 -10.82 11.15 -21.29
CA LYS A 386 -11.84 12.19 -21.10
C LYS A 386 -11.77 12.70 -19.66
N LEU A 387 -11.21 13.89 -19.46
CA LEU A 387 -11.12 14.52 -18.15
C LEU A 387 -12.51 14.96 -17.69
N TYR A 388 -12.84 14.66 -16.43
CA TYR A 388 -14.08 15.12 -15.80
C TYR A 388 -13.94 16.52 -15.20
N ILE A 389 -12.72 16.99 -15.01
CA ILE A 389 -12.40 18.33 -14.52
C ILE A 389 -11.72 19.08 -15.67
N ASN A 390 -12.43 20.03 -16.27
CA ASN A 390 -11.95 20.87 -17.38
C ASN A 390 -11.95 22.36 -17.03
N SER A 391 -12.36 22.71 -15.81
CA SER A 391 -12.38 24.08 -15.30
C SER A 391 -12.31 24.11 -13.77
N SER A 392 -12.00 25.28 -13.22
CA SER A 392 -12.11 25.55 -11.78
C SER A 392 -13.56 25.47 -11.28
N GLN A 393 -14.55 25.61 -12.16
CA GLN A 393 -15.97 25.46 -11.82
C GLN A 393 -16.33 23.99 -11.59
N ASP A 394 -15.84 23.07 -12.42
CA ASP A 394 -16.07 21.62 -12.25
C ASP A 394 -15.54 21.12 -10.90
N LEU A 395 -14.37 21.64 -10.47
CA LEU A 395 -13.81 21.35 -9.14
C LEU A 395 -14.73 21.84 -8.02
N LYS A 396 -15.24 23.07 -8.15
CA LYS A 396 -16.13 23.66 -7.15
C LYS A 396 -17.40 22.82 -6.97
N GLU A 397 -17.94 22.30 -8.06
CA GLU A 397 -19.14 21.44 -8.08
C GLU A 397 -18.87 19.97 -7.65
N THR A 398 -17.60 19.58 -7.50
CA THR A 398 -17.24 18.22 -7.10
C THR A 398 -17.38 18.02 -5.59
N ASP A 399 -18.35 17.20 -5.20
CA ASP A 399 -18.58 16.83 -3.80
C ASP A 399 -17.49 15.90 -3.26
N PHE A 400 -17.05 16.17 -2.03
CA PHE A 400 -16.03 15.37 -1.36
C PHE A 400 -16.54 13.98 -1.00
N SER A 401 -15.80 12.96 -1.46
CA SER A 401 -15.94 11.56 -1.07
C SER A 401 -14.57 10.87 -1.04
N THR A 402 -14.32 10.06 -0.02
CA THR A 402 -13.04 9.34 0.15
C THR A 402 -12.83 8.24 -0.89
N GLY A 403 -13.88 7.77 -1.56
CA GLY A 403 -13.81 6.74 -2.60
C GLY A 403 -13.66 7.31 -4.02
N ASN A 404 -13.86 8.62 -4.21
CA ASN A 404 -13.82 9.23 -5.53
C ASN A 404 -12.36 9.50 -5.96
N ALA A 405 -11.95 8.94 -7.09
CA ALA A 405 -10.60 9.10 -7.63
C ALA A 405 -10.22 10.56 -7.96
N ILE A 406 -11.19 11.40 -8.37
CA ILE A 406 -10.97 12.84 -8.57
C ILE A 406 -10.68 13.50 -7.22
N CYS A 407 -11.50 13.25 -6.20
CA CYS A 407 -11.25 13.78 -4.85
C CYS A 407 -9.87 13.35 -4.34
N LYS A 408 -9.52 12.07 -4.49
CA LYS A 408 -8.20 11.55 -4.13
C LYS A 408 -7.05 12.22 -4.90
N SER A 409 -7.26 12.57 -6.17
CA SER A 409 -6.30 13.33 -6.96
C SER A 409 -6.04 14.71 -6.32
N ILE A 410 -7.11 15.42 -5.93
CA ILE A 410 -6.97 16.71 -5.24
C ILE A 410 -6.29 16.55 -3.88
N LEU A 411 -6.63 15.50 -3.13
CA LEU A 411 -5.94 15.19 -1.87
C LEU A 411 -4.46 14.86 -2.08
N CYS A 412 -4.08 14.25 -3.21
CA CYS A 412 -2.67 14.05 -3.56
C CYS A 412 -1.96 15.39 -3.80
N ILE A 413 -2.62 16.37 -4.43
CA ILE A 413 -2.07 17.74 -4.57
C ILE A 413 -1.84 18.33 -3.18
N LEU A 414 -2.82 18.25 -2.28
CA LEU A 414 -2.66 18.77 -0.92
C LEU A 414 -1.55 18.05 -0.15
N ALA A 415 -1.44 16.72 -0.28
CA ALA A 415 -0.37 15.95 0.35
C ALA A 415 1.02 16.32 -0.21
N TYR A 416 1.12 16.65 -1.50
CA TYR A 416 2.35 17.09 -2.14
C TYR A 416 2.93 18.36 -1.52
N TYR A 417 2.06 19.26 -1.07
CA TYR A 417 2.42 20.49 -0.37
C TYR A 417 2.70 20.29 1.13
N GLU A 418 2.73 19.05 1.60
CA GLU A 418 3.05 18.66 2.99
C GLU A 418 2.23 19.46 4.01
N PRO A 419 0.93 19.15 4.14
CA PRO A 419 -0.01 20.00 4.84
C PRO A 419 0.38 20.22 6.31
N LYS A 420 0.15 21.44 6.80
CA LYS A 420 0.52 21.88 8.14
C LYS A 420 -0.68 22.32 8.97
N ASP A 421 -0.63 22.03 10.26
CA ASP A 421 -1.64 22.47 11.21
C ASP A 421 -1.64 23.99 11.36
N PHE A 422 -2.84 24.58 11.33
CA PHE A 422 -3.00 26.03 11.35
C PHE A 422 -2.53 26.66 12.66
N ASP A 423 -2.59 25.93 13.77
CA ASP A 423 -2.29 26.46 15.09
C ASP A 423 -0.81 26.36 15.51
N SER A 424 -0.01 25.57 14.80
CA SER A 424 1.35 25.22 15.25
C SER A 424 2.38 25.12 14.14
N ASN A 425 1.95 25.21 12.87
CA ASN A 425 2.79 24.93 11.69
C ASN A 425 3.38 23.49 11.67
N GLY A 426 2.85 22.62 12.54
CA GLY A 426 3.25 21.22 12.67
C GLY A 426 2.84 20.41 11.44
N LYS A 427 3.72 19.51 10.99
CA LYS A 427 3.44 18.64 9.82
C LYS A 427 2.30 17.68 10.14
N VAL A 428 1.28 17.65 9.29
CA VAL A 428 0.12 16.79 9.46
C VAL A 428 0.49 15.36 9.12
N LEU A 429 0.39 14.48 10.11
CA LEU A 429 0.68 13.06 9.94
C LEU A 429 -0.48 12.36 9.20
N LEU A 430 -0.22 12.02 7.95
CA LEU A 430 -1.15 11.25 7.11
C LEU A 430 -0.96 9.74 7.36
N ASP A 431 -2.08 9.08 7.62
CA ASP A 431 -2.14 7.65 7.94
C ASP A 431 -3.41 7.02 7.37
N ASN A 432 -3.33 5.78 6.90
CA ASN A 432 -4.50 5.08 6.34
C ASN A 432 -5.66 5.02 7.35
N SER A 433 -5.35 4.83 8.65
CA SER A 433 -6.37 4.78 9.71
C SER A 433 -7.09 6.12 9.91
N TYR A 434 -6.49 7.25 9.50
CA TYR A 434 -7.03 8.60 9.67
C TYR A 434 -7.72 9.14 8.41
N LEU A 435 -7.82 8.32 7.36
CA LEU A 435 -8.32 8.71 6.03
C LEU A 435 -9.43 7.78 5.49
N LYS A 436 -9.93 6.82 6.27
CA LYS A 436 -10.87 5.76 5.83
C LYS A 436 -12.23 6.30 5.36
N ILE A 437 -12.83 7.19 6.15
CA ILE A 437 -14.16 7.76 5.91
C ILE A 437 -14.11 9.29 5.82
N ALA A 438 -15.10 9.93 5.20
CA ALA A 438 -15.09 11.39 5.01
C ALA A 438 -15.06 12.19 6.33
N SER A 439 -15.57 11.62 7.43
CA SER A 439 -15.51 12.18 8.78
C SER A 439 -14.23 11.81 9.56
N SER A 440 -13.23 11.22 8.88
CA SER A 440 -11.98 10.84 9.53
C SER A 440 -11.22 12.06 10.02
N LYS A 441 -10.32 11.80 10.96
CA LYS A 441 -9.57 12.80 11.74
C LYS A 441 -8.90 13.86 10.87
N ASN A 442 -8.39 13.48 9.70
CA ASN A 442 -7.56 14.39 8.90
C ASN A 442 -8.31 15.23 7.88
N TYR A 443 -9.58 14.92 7.57
CA TYR A 443 -10.36 15.74 6.65
C TYR A 443 -11.11 16.82 7.41
N HIS A 444 -10.93 18.07 7.00
CA HIS A 444 -11.65 19.19 7.58
C HIS A 444 -12.13 20.17 6.51
N HIS A 445 -13.39 20.59 6.62
CA HIS A 445 -13.94 21.66 5.79
C HIS A 445 -13.45 23.01 6.32
N PHE A 446 -12.64 23.73 5.55
CA PHE A 446 -12.07 25.01 5.96
C PHE A 446 -13.15 26.00 6.41
N PHE A 447 -14.24 26.12 5.65
CA PHE A 447 -15.50 26.62 6.16
C PHE A 447 -16.31 25.42 6.71
N PRO A 448 -16.49 25.28 8.03
CA PRO A 448 -17.18 24.12 8.58
C PRO A 448 -18.60 23.97 8.01
N ARG A 449 -19.00 22.74 7.66
CA ARG A 449 -20.33 22.48 7.07
C ARG A 449 -21.47 23.02 7.92
N ALA A 450 -21.34 22.93 9.24
CA ALA A 450 -22.33 23.46 10.17
C ALA A 450 -22.42 25.00 10.13
N TYR A 451 -21.29 25.68 9.91
CA TYR A 451 -21.25 27.13 9.73
C TYR A 451 -21.96 27.54 8.44
N VAL A 452 -21.60 26.92 7.31
CA VAL A 452 -22.18 27.22 5.98
C VAL A 452 -23.69 26.95 5.97
N ARG A 453 -24.15 25.84 6.56
CA ARG A 453 -25.59 25.53 6.64
C ARG A 453 -26.39 26.54 7.47
N LYS A 454 -25.76 27.22 8.43
CA LYS A 454 -26.43 28.15 9.33
C LYS A 454 -26.39 29.59 8.83
N HIS A 455 -25.32 29.99 8.15
CA HIS A 455 -25.09 31.39 7.77
C HIS A 455 -24.96 31.62 6.26
N GLY A 456 -24.75 30.56 5.48
CA GLY A 456 -24.70 30.63 4.02
C GLY A 456 -26.09 30.71 3.40
N SER A 457 -26.14 31.22 2.18
CA SER A 457 -27.35 31.26 1.38
C SER A 457 -27.78 29.88 0.87
N ASP A 458 -29.02 29.78 0.38
CA ASP A 458 -29.51 28.56 -0.29
C ASP A 458 -28.66 28.19 -1.52
N ALA A 459 -28.03 29.18 -2.16
CA ALA A 459 -27.12 28.97 -3.28
C ALA A 459 -25.75 28.42 -2.83
N GLU A 460 -25.32 28.69 -1.60
CA GLU A 460 -24.02 28.28 -1.06
C GLU A 460 -24.05 26.92 -0.38
N THR A 461 -25.15 26.61 0.30
CA THR A 461 -25.31 25.38 1.10
C THR A 461 -24.98 24.08 0.33
N PRO A 462 -25.33 23.91 -0.95
CA PRO A 462 -24.94 22.74 -1.73
C PRO A 462 -23.42 22.55 -1.83
N TYR A 463 -22.65 23.63 -1.85
CA TYR A 463 -21.19 23.59 -2.00
C TYR A 463 -20.45 23.40 -0.68
N ALA A 464 -21.15 23.32 0.46
CA ALA A 464 -20.54 23.14 1.77
C ALA A 464 -19.63 21.89 1.84
N ASN A 465 -19.94 20.85 1.06
CA ASN A 465 -19.16 19.61 0.98
C ASN A 465 -18.23 19.52 -0.24
N SER A 466 -18.03 20.60 -0.98
CA SER A 466 -17.10 20.65 -2.11
C SER A 466 -15.69 20.19 -1.72
N ILE A 467 -15.00 19.44 -2.59
CA ILE A 467 -13.59 19.06 -2.41
C ILE A 467 -12.68 20.29 -2.23
N VAL A 468 -13.04 21.41 -2.85
CA VAL A 468 -12.32 22.68 -2.75
C VAL A 468 -12.36 23.24 -1.33
N ASN A 469 -13.37 22.88 -0.53
CA ASN A 469 -13.48 23.27 0.86
C ASN A 469 -12.66 22.36 1.80
N ILE A 470 -12.04 21.28 1.32
CA ILE A 470 -11.33 20.32 2.17
C ILE A 470 -9.89 20.78 2.45
N THR A 471 -9.44 20.56 3.67
CA THR A 471 -8.07 20.74 4.18
C THR A 471 -7.63 19.47 4.91
N LEU A 472 -6.31 19.29 5.03
CA LEU A 472 -5.71 18.14 5.71
C LEU A 472 -5.07 18.63 7.01
N VAL A 473 -5.72 18.37 8.15
CA VAL A 473 -5.28 18.87 9.47
C VAL A 473 -5.24 17.73 10.49
N SER A 474 -4.60 17.92 11.64
CA SER A 474 -4.61 16.89 12.69
C SER A 474 -5.98 16.74 13.34
N ALA A 475 -6.19 15.55 13.92
CA ALA A 475 -7.38 15.22 14.69
C ALA A 475 -7.68 16.20 15.82
N GLU A 476 -6.63 16.68 16.46
CA GLU A 476 -6.69 17.57 17.62
C GLU A 476 -7.20 18.95 17.19
N LEU A 477 -6.60 19.53 16.13
CA LEU A 477 -7.03 20.79 15.55
C LEU A 477 -8.49 20.72 15.07
N ASN A 478 -8.82 19.68 14.31
CA ASN A 478 -10.16 19.45 13.75
C ASN A 478 -11.25 19.40 14.83
N LYS A 479 -11.03 18.60 15.88
CA LYS A 479 -12.08 18.32 16.88
C LYS A 479 -12.19 19.35 17.99
N LYS A 480 -11.07 19.95 18.43
CA LYS A 480 -11.05 20.75 19.66
C LYS A 480 -10.97 22.25 19.41
N ARG A 481 -10.38 22.68 18.29
CA ARG A 481 -10.00 24.09 18.10
C ARG A 481 -10.89 24.83 17.10
N ILE A 482 -11.17 24.22 15.94
CA ILE A 482 -11.98 24.87 14.89
C ILE A 482 -13.48 24.77 15.20
N GLY A 483 -14.00 23.55 15.39
CA GLY A 483 -15.42 23.32 15.63
C GLY A 483 -16.32 23.84 14.49
N ALA A 484 -17.40 24.56 14.85
CA ALA A 484 -18.34 25.15 13.89
C ALA A 484 -18.13 26.68 13.70
N LYS A 485 -16.95 27.19 14.06
CA LYS A 485 -16.59 28.61 13.96
C LYS A 485 -16.34 29.02 12.50
N ALA A 486 -16.51 30.31 12.19
CA ALA A 486 -16.10 30.87 10.91
C ALA A 486 -14.56 30.92 10.79
N PRO A 487 -13.99 30.83 9.57
CA PRO A 487 -12.56 30.98 9.33
C PRO A 487 -11.92 32.17 10.03
N SER A 488 -12.46 33.37 9.87
CA SER A 488 -11.86 34.56 10.48
C SER A 488 -11.76 34.50 12.00
N VAL A 489 -12.66 33.75 12.66
CA VAL A 489 -12.69 33.62 14.12
C VAL A 489 -11.61 32.66 14.59
N TYR A 490 -11.57 31.43 14.09
CA TYR A 490 -10.57 30.47 14.56
C TYR A 490 -9.16 30.82 14.06
N LEU A 491 -9.02 31.51 12.91
CA LEU A 491 -7.71 31.97 12.43
C LEU A 491 -7.18 33.13 13.27
N ALA A 492 -8.04 34.01 13.79
CA ALA A 492 -7.62 35.03 14.75
C ALA A 492 -7.09 34.39 16.03
N ASP A 493 -7.79 33.36 16.55
CA ASP A 493 -7.32 32.58 17.70
C ASP A 493 -5.92 31.97 17.45
N PHE A 494 -5.63 31.55 16.21
CA PHE A 494 -4.34 30.93 15.86
C PHE A 494 -3.24 31.94 15.50
N ALA A 495 -3.59 33.15 15.05
CA ALA A 495 -2.61 34.17 14.70
C ALA A 495 -1.77 34.60 15.91
N ASP A 496 -2.37 34.58 17.11
CA ASP A 496 -1.69 34.89 18.37
C ASP A 496 -0.72 33.76 18.81
N GLU A 497 -0.95 32.52 18.36
CA GLU A 497 -0.19 31.34 18.78
C GLU A 497 0.84 30.88 17.74
N ASN A 498 0.56 31.13 16.46
CA ASN A 498 1.35 30.66 15.32
C ASN A 498 1.86 31.83 14.48
N SER A 499 3.08 32.27 14.75
CA SER A 499 3.77 33.27 13.93
C SER A 499 3.96 32.89 12.46
N GLU A 500 3.79 31.59 12.12
CA GLU A 500 3.89 31.04 10.77
C GLU A 500 2.52 30.65 10.18
N LEU A 501 1.41 31.19 10.69
CA LEU A 501 0.06 30.85 10.21
C LEU A 501 -0.10 31.01 8.69
N LYS A 502 0.50 32.06 8.11
CA LYS A 502 0.49 32.28 6.65
C LYS A 502 1.13 31.13 5.88
N HIS A 503 2.22 30.55 6.42
CA HIS A 503 2.87 29.39 5.83
C HIS A 503 2.00 28.14 5.94
N ALA A 504 1.35 27.92 7.09
CA ALA A 504 0.45 26.78 7.28
C ALA A 504 -0.79 26.81 6.35
N LEU A 505 -1.34 27.99 6.07
CA LEU A 505 -2.42 28.15 5.10
C LEU A 505 -1.94 27.98 3.66
N LYS A 506 -0.73 28.48 3.34
CA LYS A 506 -0.14 28.29 2.01
C LYS A 506 0.06 26.82 1.66
N SER A 507 0.40 25.96 2.62
CA SER A 507 0.47 24.49 2.41
C SER A 507 -0.88 23.86 2.01
N HIS A 508 -1.97 24.62 2.10
CA HIS A 508 -3.33 24.23 1.73
C HIS A 508 -3.86 24.98 0.49
N LEU A 509 -2.99 25.77 -0.16
CA LEU A 509 -3.34 26.70 -1.24
C LEU A 509 -4.39 27.74 -0.79
N ILE A 510 -4.20 28.28 0.42
CA ILE A 510 -5.03 29.32 1.02
C ILE A 510 -4.12 30.50 1.39
N GLU A 511 -4.50 31.70 0.97
CA GLU A 511 -3.79 32.94 1.33
C GLU A 511 -4.48 33.60 2.53
N LEU A 512 -3.75 33.81 3.63
CA LEU A 512 -4.28 34.39 4.87
C LEU A 512 -4.86 35.78 4.66
N ASP A 513 -4.17 36.59 3.87
CA ASP A 513 -4.49 38.01 3.64
C ASP A 513 -5.63 38.18 2.61
N ASP A 514 -6.20 37.08 2.11
CA ASP A 514 -7.27 37.13 1.14
C ASP A 514 -8.56 37.66 1.77
N ALA A 515 -9.18 38.65 1.13
CA ALA A 515 -10.44 39.22 1.59
C ALA A 515 -11.54 38.17 1.80
N SER A 516 -11.56 37.09 1.01
CA SER A 516 -12.56 36.03 1.16
C SER A 516 -12.40 35.23 2.46
N VAL A 517 -11.19 35.08 2.97
CA VAL A 517 -10.89 34.41 4.24
C VAL A 517 -11.22 35.33 5.41
N ILE A 518 -10.75 36.58 5.36
CA ILE A 518 -10.92 37.57 6.45
C ILE A 518 -12.40 37.95 6.64
N GLN A 519 -13.14 38.07 5.54
CA GLN A 519 -14.56 38.47 5.56
C GLN A 519 -15.53 37.28 5.62
N ASN A 520 -15.02 36.04 5.67
CA ASN A 520 -15.82 34.81 5.59
C ASN A 520 -16.71 34.74 4.34
N ASP A 521 -16.25 35.27 3.20
CA ASP A 521 -16.96 35.17 1.91
C ASP A 521 -16.70 33.78 1.31
N PHE A 522 -17.63 32.87 1.58
CA PHE A 522 -17.52 31.47 1.17
C PHE A 522 -17.51 31.31 -0.36
N THR A 523 -18.32 32.08 -1.08
CA THR A 523 -18.41 32.02 -2.55
C THR A 523 -17.10 32.49 -3.19
N ALA A 524 -16.55 33.62 -2.75
CA ALA A 524 -15.27 34.11 -3.26
C ALA A 524 -14.10 33.18 -2.89
N PHE A 525 -14.13 32.60 -1.68
CA PHE A 525 -13.13 31.63 -1.23
C PHE A 525 -13.11 30.40 -2.14
N LEU A 526 -14.26 29.78 -2.39
CA LEU A 526 -14.37 28.61 -3.26
C LEU A 526 -13.86 28.91 -4.66
N LYS A 527 -14.19 30.08 -5.22
CA LYS A 527 -13.72 30.48 -6.55
C LYS A 527 -12.19 30.57 -6.61
N LYS A 528 -11.57 31.34 -5.71
CA LYS A 528 -10.12 31.54 -5.73
C LYS A 528 -9.35 30.25 -5.46
N ARG A 529 -9.82 29.46 -4.51
CA ARG A 529 -9.16 28.19 -4.17
C ARG A 529 -9.34 27.15 -5.27
N SER A 530 -10.48 27.11 -5.97
CA SER A 530 -10.65 26.23 -7.12
C SER A 530 -9.80 26.64 -8.30
N GLU A 531 -9.57 27.93 -8.53
CA GLU A 531 -8.62 28.45 -9.52
C GLU A 531 -7.18 28.02 -9.19
N ALA A 532 -6.75 28.15 -7.93
CA ALA A 532 -5.42 27.70 -7.48
C ALA A 532 -5.24 26.18 -7.65
N LEU A 533 -6.21 25.38 -7.21
CA LEU A 533 -6.18 23.92 -7.37
C LEU A 533 -6.21 23.50 -8.85
N TYR A 534 -6.97 24.20 -9.68
CA TYR A 534 -7.03 23.91 -11.11
C TYR A 534 -5.71 24.23 -11.82
N ALA A 535 -5.03 25.31 -11.42
CA ALA A 535 -3.69 25.62 -11.91
C ALA A 535 -2.69 24.50 -11.57
N GLU A 536 -2.78 23.92 -10.37
CA GLU A 536 -1.96 22.76 -9.98
C GLU A 536 -2.26 21.50 -10.79
N ILE A 537 -3.52 21.29 -11.21
CA ILE A 537 -3.87 20.22 -12.14
C ILE A 537 -3.22 20.45 -13.50
N LEU A 538 -3.34 21.66 -14.06
CA LEU A 538 -2.78 21.99 -15.37
C LEU A 538 -1.26 21.75 -15.43
N LYS A 539 -0.52 22.17 -14.40
CA LYS A 539 0.94 21.92 -14.27
C LYS A 539 1.30 20.44 -14.44
N ARG A 540 0.41 19.54 -14.04
CA ARG A 540 0.63 18.08 -13.99
C ARG A 540 0.15 17.33 -15.23
N ILE A 541 -0.83 17.88 -15.96
CA ILE A 541 -1.34 17.28 -17.21
C ILE A 541 -0.78 17.95 -18.47
N GLU A 542 -0.14 19.11 -18.33
CA GLU A 542 0.51 19.86 -19.41
C GLU A 542 1.98 20.17 -19.06
N PRO A 543 2.88 19.16 -19.11
CA PRO A 543 4.29 19.39 -18.86
C PRO A 543 4.87 20.37 -19.90
N SER A 544 5.35 21.52 -19.44
CA SER A 544 5.94 22.59 -20.27
C SER A 544 7.47 22.54 -20.29
N GLU A 545 8.11 23.23 -21.24
CA GLU A 545 9.58 23.35 -21.28
C GLU A 545 10.14 24.07 -20.04
N ALA A 546 9.42 25.05 -19.49
CA ALA A 546 9.79 25.78 -18.28
C ALA A 546 9.83 24.88 -17.04
N SER A 547 8.94 23.88 -16.94
CA SER A 547 9.01 22.90 -15.85
C SER A 547 10.27 22.03 -15.95
N THR A 548 10.86 21.85 -17.14
CA THR A 548 12.05 20.98 -17.36
C THR A 548 13.28 21.52 -16.64
N LYS A 549 13.45 22.84 -16.61
CA LYS A 549 14.57 23.46 -15.90
C LYS A 549 14.39 23.36 -14.39
N ILE A 550 13.16 23.51 -13.90
CA ILE A 550 12.82 23.37 -12.48
C ILE A 550 13.05 21.92 -12.03
N ASP A 551 12.61 20.95 -12.82
CA ASP A 551 12.76 19.52 -12.52
C ASP A 551 14.23 19.08 -12.52
N ALA A 552 15.06 19.55 -13.46
CA ALA A 552 16.48 19.19 -13.49
C ALA A 552 17.23 19.61 -12.21
N VAL A 553 16.86 20.76 -11.64
CA VAL A 553 17.41 21.21 -10.36
C VAL A 553 16.86 20.39 -9.20
N HIS A 554 15.55 20.14 -9.17
CA HIS A 554 14.96 19.23 -8.17
C HIS A 554 15.60 17.85 -8.21
N GLU A 555 15.88 17.29 -9.39
CA GLU A 555 16.54 16.00 -9.57
C GLU A 555 17.95 16.00 -9.00
N THR A 556 18.73 17.04 -9.32
CA THR A 556 20.09 17.17 -8.78
C THR A 556 20.09 17.26 -7.26
N ILE A 557 19.09 17.93 -6.67
CA ILE A 557 18.95 18.02 -5.21
C ILE A 557 18.49 16.68 -4.60
N LEU A 558 17.56 15.98 -5.25
CA LEU A 558 17.05 14.67 -4.80
C LEU A 558 18.06 13.53 -4.92
N GLU A 559 19.01 13.61 -5.86
CA GLU A 559 20.15 12.70 -5.95
C GLU A 559 21.07 12.80 -4.71
N GLY A 560 20.97 13.90 -3.96
CA GLY A 560 21.68 14.13 -2.72
C GLY A 560 23.08 14.70 -2.90
N GLU A 561 23.74 14.99 -1.77
CA GLU A 561 25.14 15.43 -1.78
C GLU A 561 26.08 14.33 -2.28
N GLY A 562 27.15 14.74 -2.95
CA GLY A 562 28.12 13.80 -3.49
C GLY A 562 29.34 14.50 -4.07
N GLN A 563 30.07 13.80 -4.93
CA GLN A 563 31.33 14.31 -5.47
C GLN A 563 31.15 15.62 -6.27
N LEU A 564 30.01 15.78 -6.93
CA LEU A 564 29.69 16.90 -7.83
C LEU A 564 28.60 17.85 -7.31
N VAL A 565 27.99 17.55 -6.16
CA VAL A 565 26.86 18.30 -5.60
C VAL A 565 27.08 18.53 -4.11
N GLU A 566 26.87 19.76 -3.64
CA GLU A 566 26.92 20.15 -2.23
C GLU A 566 25.74 21.07 -1.90
N PHE A 567 25.16 20.92 -0.71
CA PHE A 567 24.10 21.76 -0.17
C PHE A 567 24.60 22.61 0.99
N LYS A 568 24.07 23.84 1.09
CA LYS A 568 24.29 24.74 2.21
C LYS A 568 22.98 25.46 2.52
N SER A 569 22.52 25.36 3.77
CA SER A 569 21.25 25.95 4.18
C SER A 569 21.21 27.46 3.98
N THR A 570 22.34 28.14 4.23
CA THR A 570 22.47 29.60 4.16
C THR A 570 23.87 30.00 3.67
N LEU A 571 24.00 31.24 3.20
CA LEU A 571 25.28 31.87 2.84
C LEU A 571 26.03 32.33 4.09
N ARG A 572 25.33 32.99 5.02
CA ARG A 572 25.94 33.65 6.19
C ARG A 572 25.07 33.70 7.44
N TYR A 573 23.79 33.35 7.35
CA TYR A 573 22.89 33.35 8.50
C TYR A 573 22.98 32.04 9.28
N ASP A 574 23.37 32.10 10.54
CA ASP A 574 23.43 30.93 11.41
C ASP A 574 22.06 30.67 12.04
N MET A 575 21.34 29.68 11.52
CA MET A 575 19.96 29.38 11.92
C MET A 575 19.81 28.96 13.39
N ARG A 576 20.89 28.53 14.05
CA ARG A 576 20.85 28.12 15.46
C ARG A 576 20.95 29.31 16.40
N THR A 577 21.76 30.29 16.03
CA THR A 577 22.02 31.49 16.86
C THR A 577 21.15 32.68 16.46
N GLY A 578 20.63 32.69 15.22
CA GLY A 578 19.85 33.80 14.66
C GLY A 578 20.71 34.99 14.23
N GLU A 579 22.03 34.82 14.09
CA GLU A 579 22.98 35.90 13.83
C GLU A 579 23.80 35.66 12.56
N VAL A 580 24.44 36.73 12.07
CA VAL A 580 25.37 36.66 10.94
C VAL A 580 26.68 36.01 11.37
N ASN A 581 27.04 34.91 10.71
CA ASN A 581 28.25 34.16 10.98
C ASN A 581 29.17 34.14 9.75
N LYS A 582 30.23 34.98 9.79
CA LYS A 582 31.22 35.08 8.71
C LYS A 582 31.97 33.78 8.41
N LYS A 583 32.00 32.82 9.34
CA LYS A 583 32.63 31.51 9.08
C LYS A 583 31.89 30.72 8.01
N LEU A 584 30.58 30.93 7.86
CA LEU A 584 29.79 30.29 6.80
C LEU A 584 30.19 30.80 5.41
N GLU A 585 30.55 32.09 5.29
CA GLU A 585 31.06 32.66 4.03
C GLU A 585 32.36 31.96 3.59
N HIS A 586 33.25 31.66 4.53
CA HIS A 586 34.47 30.89 4.26
C HIS A 586 34.16 29.45 3.81
N VAL A 587 33.14 28.80 4.39
CA VAL A 587 32.69 27.47 3.96
C VAL A 587 32.23 27.47 2.51
N ILE A 588 31.50 28.51 2.07
CA ILE A 588 31.10 28.67 0.66
C ILE A 588 32.32 28.78 -0.25
N ALA A 589 33.27 29.67 0.08
CA ALA A 589 34.48 29.87 -0.72
C ALA A 589 35.33 28.58 -0.80
N LYS A 590 35.50 27.88 0.33
CA LYS A 590 36.19 26.59 0.42
C LYS A 590 35.57 25.56 -0.51
N THR A 591 34.24 25.43 -0.53
CA THR A 591 33.56 24.46 -1.39
C THR A 591 33.70 24.81 -2.87
N VAL A 592 33.58 26.09 -3.22
CA VAL A 592 33.78 26.54 -4.61
C VAL A 592 35.20 26.26 -5.09
N ALA A 593 36.22 26.54 -4.26
CA ALA A 593 37.61 26.19 -4.58
C ALA A 593 37.82 24.68 -4.74
N ALA A 594 37.22 23.88 -3.85
CA ALA A 594 37.30 22.42 -3.93
C ALA A 594 36.75 21.88 -5.26
N PHE A 595 35.62 22.42 -5.74
CA PHE A 595 35.07 22.08 -7.04
C PHE A 595 35.98 22.52 -8.19
N MET A 596 36.52 23.75 -8.15
CA MET A 596 37.46 24.25 -9.16
C MET A 596 38.70 23.37 -9.29
N ASN A 597 39.25 22.92 -8.17
CA ASN A 597 40.43 22.06 -8.11
C ASN A 597 40.15 20.59 -8.42
N SER A 598 38.87 20.23 -8.59
CA SER A 598 38.41 18.87 -8.83
C SER A 598 37.79 18.75 -10.24
N ASP A 599 36.57 18.25 -10.38
CA ASP A 599 35.91 18.04 -11.68
C ASP A 599 34.87 19.12 -12.02
N GLY A 600 34.89 20.25 -11.29
CA GLY A 600 33.76 21.16 -11.23
C GLY A 600 32.64 20.60 -10.35
N GLY A 601 31.50 21.27 -10.36
CA GLY A 601 30.33 20.82 -9.60
C GLY A 601 29.27 21.90 -9.40
N SER A 602 28.29 21.56 -8.57
CA SER A 602 27.14 22.38 -8.22
C SER A 602 27.08 22.58 -6.71
N LEU A 603 27.03 23.84 -6.28
CA LEU A 603 26.70 24.21 -4.91
C LEU A 603 25.32 24.85 -4.88
N PHE A 604 24.41 24.29 -4.09
CA PHE A 604 23.09 24.88 -3.83
C PHE A 604 23.07 25.55 -2.47
N ILE A 605 22.74 26.85 -2.44
CA ILE A 605 22.57 27.64 -1.23
C ILE A 605 21.07 27.90 -1.05
N GLY A 606 20.57 27.69 0.17
CA GLY A 606 19.15 27.66 0.49
C GLY A 606 18.59 26.23 0.60
N VAL A 607 19.44 25.20 0.63
CA VAL A 607 19.04 23.79 0.75
C VAL A 607 19.76 23.17 1.95
N ASP A 608 19.05 22.48 2.83
CA ASP A 608 19.66 21.81 3.98
C ASP A 608 20.29 20.46 3.64
N ASP A 609 21.01 19.87 4.61
CA ASP A 609 21.71 18.59 4.45
C ASP A 609 20.76 17.40 4.20
N HIS A 610 19.44 17.60 4.36
CA HIS A 610 18.40 16.62 4.06
C HIS A 610 17.72 16.86 2.71
N GLY A 611 18.17 17.87 1.96
CA GLY A 611 17.59 18.25 0.67
C GLY A 611 16.29 19.05 0.79
N ASN A 612 15.95 19.60 1.97
CA ASN A 612 14.78 20.47 2.11
C ASN A 612 15.12 21.90 1.68
N ALA A 613 14.15 22.58 1.06
CA ALA A 613 14.29 23.98 0.72
C ALA A 613 14.17 24.88 1.97
N VAL A 614 15.27 25.55 2.31
CA VAL A 614 15.34 26.63 3.29
C VAL A 614 15.01 27.98 2.63
N GLY A 615 15.52 28.20 1.42
CA GLY A 615 15.41 29.45 0.67
C GLY A 615 16.40 30.52 1.13
N LEU A 616 16.40 31.67 0.46
CA LEU A 616 17.36 32.76 0.67
C LEU A 616 16.85 33.92 1.53
N ASP A 617 15.60 33.87 2.00
CA ASP A 617 14.96 35.00 2.70
C ASP A 617 15.73 35.44 3.95
N LEU A 618 16.27 34.47 4.71
CA LEU A 618 17.10 34.74 5.88
C LEU A 618 18.39 35.48 5.51
N ASP A 619 19.07 35.04 4.44
CA ASP A 619 20.29 35.71 3.98
C ASP A 619 19.99 37.09 3.41
N TYR A 620 18.89 37.26 2.65
CA TYR A 620 18.44 38.56 2.14
C TYR A 620 18.25 39.57 3.27
N GLY A 621 17.65 39.15 4.39
CA GLY A 621 17.47 39.99 5.57
C GLY A 621 18.77 40.53 6.19
N THR A 622 19.92 39.91 5.90
CA THR A 622 21.23 40.34 6.42
C THR A 622 21.93 41.38 5.54
N LEU A 623 21.38 41.69 4.37
CA LEU A 623 22.03 42.50 3.34
C LEU A 623 21.47 43.93 3.31
N LYS A 624 22.31 44.88 2.87
CA LYS A 624 21.87 46.28 2.67
C LYS A 624 20.77 46.39 1.62
N LYS A 625 20.86 45.58 0.57
CA LYS A 625 19.83 45.41 -0.46
C LYS A 625 19.27 44.00 -0.25
N ALA A 626 18.09 43.92 0.38
CA ALA A 626 17.49 42.66 0.81
C ALA A 626 16.76 41.93 -0.33
N ASP A 627 17.49 41.67 -1.40
CA ASP A 627 16.99 40.99 -2.59
C ASP A 627 18.10 40.20 -3.31
N ARG A 628 17.71 39.57 -4.41
CA ARG A 628 18.58 38.76 -5.27
C ARG A 628 19.82 39.51 -5.75
N ASP A 629 19.69 40.77 -6.16
CA ASP A 629 20.82 41.55 -6.68
C ASP A 629 21.82 41.83 -5.55
N GLY A 630 21.31 42.15 -4.35
CA GLY A 630 22.14 42.32 -3.16
C GLY A 630 22.90 41.06 -2.80
N PHE A 631 22.24 39.91 -2.85
CA PHE A 631 22.87 38.60 -2.59
C PHE A 631 23.93 38.27 -3.63
N GLN A 632 23.63 38.45 -4.92
CA GLN A 632 24.57 38.20 -6.00
C GLN A 632 25.85 39.02 -5.82
N LEU A 633 25.72 40.31 -5.52
CA LEU A 633 26.86 41.19 -5.29
C LEU A 633 27.67 40.75 -4.06
N HIS A 634 26.99 40.38 -2.96
CA HIS A 634 27.65 39.94 -1.74
C HIS A 634 28.40 38.61 -1.93
N LEU A 635 27.79 37.61 -2.56
CA LEU A 635 28.43 36.34 -2.89
C LEU A 635 29.64 36.54 -3.81
N GLY A 636 29.53 37.40 -4.82
CA GLY A 636 30.66 37.75 -5.69
C GLY A 636 31.83 38.35 -4.90
N ASN A 637 31.55 39.29 -3.99
CA ASN A 637 32.56 39.90 -3.12
C ASN A 637 33.23 38.87 -2.19
N ILE A 638 32.46 37.91 -1.65
CA ILE A 638 33.00 36.81 -0.86
C ILE A 638 33.99 36.01 -1.71
N LEU A 639 33.55 35.50 -2.87
CA LEU A 639 34.41 34.69 -3.73
C LEU A 639 35.66 35.44 -4.20
N ASP A 640 35.54 36.73 -4.56
CA ASP A 640 36.69 37.58 -4.92
C ASP A 640 37.68 37.75 -3.77
N SER A 641 37.18 37.92 -2.54
CA SER A 641 38.03 38.13 -1.36
C SER A 641 38.79 36.88 -0.94
N TYR A 642 38.20 35.71 -1.14
CA TYR A 642 38.77 34.42 -0.73
C TYR A 642 39.58 33.75 -1.84
N LEU A 643 39.15 33.84 -3.10
CA LEU A 643 39.71 33.08 -4.23
C LEU A 643 40.47 33.95 -5.25
N GLY A 644 40.39 35.28 -5.09
CA GLY A 644 40.92 36.23 -6.05
C GLY A 644 40.01 36.44 -7.27
N LYS A 645 40.27 37.53 -8.01
CA LYS A 645 39.41 37.98 -9.13
C LYS A 645 39.58 37.16 -10.42
N ASP A 646 40.66 36.39 -10.52
CA ASP A 646 41.01 35.67 -11.74
C ASP A 646 40.10 34.47 -12.01
N VAL A 647 39.36 33.99 -11.00
CA VAL A 647 38.47 32.82 -11.09
C VAL A 647 37.02 33.16 -11.41
N MET A 648 36.67 34.45 -11.63
CA MET A 648 35.28 34.85 -11.93
C MET A 648 34.68 34.12 -13.15
N LYS A 649 35.50 33.73 -14.13
CA LYS A 649 35.04 33.00 -15.34
C LYS A 649 34.75 31.52 -15.08
N LEU A 650 35.15 31.01 -13.92
CA LEU A 650 35.04 29.59 -13.55
C LEU A 650 33.77 29.30 -12.75
N TRP A 651 32.92 30.29 -12.50
CA TRP A 651 31.62 30.05 -11.89
C TRP A 651 30.54 30.93 -12.51
N LYS A 652 29.30 30.47 -12.43
CA LYS A 652 28.11 31.22 -12.84
C LYS A 652 26.97 30.91 -11.87
N LEU A 653 26.03 31.84 -11.77
CA LEU A 653 24.86 31.69 -10.91
C LEU A 653 23.63 31.35 -11.74
N ASP A 654 22.85 30.44 -11.20
CA ASP A 654 21.46 30.24 -11.56
C ASP A 654 20.58 30.43 -10.31
N TRP A 655 19.29 30.71 -10.52
CA TRP A 655 18.36 31.09 -9.47
C TRP A 655 17.12 30.22 -9.48
N PRO A 656 17.29 28.91 -9.20
CA PRO A 656 16.20 27.97 -9.28
C PRO A 656 15.15 28.20 -8.20
N LEU A 657 13.91 27.87 -8.56
CA LEU A 657 12.84 27.67 -7.62
C LEU A 657 12.84 26.18 -7.22
N TYR A 658 13.01 25.90 -5.94
CA TYR A 658 12.98 24.54 -5.37
C TYR A 658 12.05 24.54 -4.17
N ASP A 659 11.03 23.68 -4.19
CA ASP A 659 9.89 23.69 -3.24
C ASP A 659 9.33 25.10 -2.98
N ASP A 660 9.04 25.84 -4.05
CA ASP A 660 8.50 27.22 -4.03
C ASP A 660 9.36 28.25 -3.29
N ARG A 661 10.64 27.95 -3.03
CA ARG A 661 11.61 28.87 -2.45
C ARG A 661 12.71 29.20 -3.45
N HIS A 662 13.13 30.46 -3.45
CA HIS A 662 14.26 30.89 -4.24
C HIS A 662 15.55 30.36 -3.61
N ASN A 663 16.36 29.70 -4.43
CA ASN A 663 17.66 29.17 -4.06
C ASN A 663 18.75 29.77 -4.96
N CYS A 664 20.00 29.69 -4.53
CA CYS A 664 21.14 30.09 -5.35
C CYS A 664 21.91 28.85 -5.77
N HIS A 665 22.08 28.66 -7.08
CA HIS A 665 22.88 27.58 -7.64
C HIS A 665 24.18 28.14 -8.20
N VAL A 666 25.29 27.82 -7.54
CA VAL A 666 26.65 28.16 -8.02
C VAL A 666 27.17 27.00 -8.85
N GLN A 667 27.21 27.20 -10.17
CA GLN A 667 27.78 26.24 -11.11
C GLN A 667 29.26 26.52 -11.27
N VAL A 668 30.10 25.57 -10.87
CA VAL A 668 31.55 25.71 -10.83
C VAL A 668 32.17 24.85 -11.92
N THR A 669 33.00 25.47 -12.76
CA THR A 669 33.79 24.81 -13.78
C THR A 669 35.17 24.48 -13.23
N ARG A 670 35.71 23.33 -13.63
CA ARG A 670 37.09 22.94 -13.32
C ARG A 670 38.08 24.02 -13.78
N ALA A 671 39.01 24.37 -12.90
CA ALA A 671 40.10 25.27 -13.22
C ALA A 671 41.20 24.55 -14.03
N ASN A 672 41.99 25.33 -14.76
CA ASN A 672 43.21 24.86 -15.45
C ASN A 672 44.48 25.20 -14.67
N LYS A 673 44.34 25.80 -13.49
CA LYS A 673 45.41 26.11 -12.54
C LYS A 673 44.90 25.89 -11.12
N PRO A 674 45.79 25.59 -10.15
CA PRO A 674 45.42 25.52 -8.74
C PRO A 674 44.74 26.80 -8.26
N VAL A 675 43.65 26.65 -7.51
CA VAL A 675 42.92 27.74 -6.85
C VAL A 675 43.06 27.59 -5.34
N HIS A 676 43.67 28.57 -4.69
CA HIS A 676 43.84 28.61 -3.23
C HIS A 676 42.78 29.50 -2.58
N VAL A 677 42.47 29.18 -1.32
CA VAL A 677 41.57 29.97 -0.47
C VAL A 677 42.43 30.75 0.52
N SER A 678 42.34 32.09 0.46
CA SER A 678 42.98 32.99 1.41
C SER A 678 42.08 33.23 2.62
N HIS A 679 42.43 32.67 3.78
CA HIS A 679 41.71 32.90 5.04
C HIS A 679 42.68 33.13 6.21
N GLU A 680 42.46 34.19 6.99
CA GLU A 680 43.27 34.54 8.17
C GLU A 680 44.80 34.57 7.92
N GLY A 681 45.21 35.00 6.72
CA GLY A 681 46.63 35.09 6.34
C GLY A 681 47.28 33.77 5.94
N LYS A 682 46.49 32.71 5.73
CA LYS A 682 46.93 31.42 5.19
C LYS A 682 46.30 31.17 3.83
N GLU A 683 47.07 30.52 2.96
CA GLU A 683 46.61 29.99 1.67
C GLU A 683 46.40 28.49 1.82
N GLU A 684 45.17 28.03 1.59
CA GLU A 684 44.78 26.63 1.72
C GLU A 684 44.27 26.08 0.38
N PHE A 685 44.67 24.84 0.06
CA PHE A 685 44.24 24.15 -1.15
C PHE A 685 43.23 23.06 -0.81
N PHE A 686 42.02 23.16 -1.38
CA PHE A 686 40.93 22.22 -1.12
C PHE A 686 40.58 21.41 -2.37
N VAL A 687 40.15 20.16 -2.16
CA VAL A 687 39.66 19.24 -3.21
C VAL A 687 38.40 18.51 -2.74
N ARG A 688 37.61 17.97 -3.68
CA ARG A 688 36.47 17.09 -3.39
C ARG A 688 36.99 15.66 -3.22
N LYS A 689 36.79 15.06 -2.05
CA LYS A 689 37.04 13.64 -1.76
C LYS A 689 35.85 13.07 -0.99
N GLU A 690 35.29 11.97 -1.50
CA GLU A 690 34.17 11.25 -0.88
C GLU A 690 32.97 12.17 -0.56
N GLY A 691 32.69 13.14 -1.44
CA GLY A 691 31.59 14.10 -1.23
C GLY A 691 31.86 15.17 -0.17
N SER A 692 33.11 15.36 0.27
CA SER A 692 33.50 16.41 1.22
C SER A 692 34.63 17.29 0.67
N SER A 693 34.65 18.56 1.10
CA SER A 693 35.72 19.52 0.77
C SER A 693 36.87 19.37 1.76
N GLN A 694 37.99 18.76 1.35
CA GLN A 694 39.13 18.44 2.22
C GLN A 694 40.38 19.26 1.85
N PRO A 695 41.14 19.78 2.85
CA PRO A 695 42.41 20.44 2.59
C PRO A 695 43.48 19.41 2.23
N LEU A 696 44.41 19.79 1.36
CA LEU A 696 45.64 19.03 1.11
C LEU A 696 46.85 19.76 1.69
N SER A 697 47.80 19.00 2.23
CA SER A 697 49.12 19.52 2.54
C SER A 697 49.87 19.91 1.26
N ARG A 698 50.92 20.73 1.38
CA ARG A 698 51.74 21.13 0.21
C ARG A 698 52.33 19.95 -0.57
N ALA A 699 52.66 18.86 0.12
CA ALA A 699 53.18 17.64 -0.52
C ALA A 699 52.07 16.93 -1.32
N GLU A 700 50.88 16.80 -0.75
CA GLU A 700 49.72 16.20 -1.41
C GLU A 700 49.20 17.06 -2.57
N GLU A 701 49.20 18.37 -2.43
CA GLU A 701 48.87 19.32 -3.50
C GLU A 701 49.84 19.16 -4.68
N HIS A 702 51.15 19.05 -4.42
CA HIS A 702 52.14 18.87 -5.48
C HIS A 702 51.88 17.60 -6.30
N GLU A 703 51.56 16.48 -5.64
CA GLU A 703 51.20 15.24 -6.32
C GLU A 703 49.84 15.32 -7.03
N TRP A 704 48.85 15.96 -6.41
CA TRP A 704 47.55 16.20 -7.03
C TRP A 704 47.66 17.01 -8.33
N ASN A 705 48.48 18.07 -8.30
CA ASN A 705 48.65 18.97 -9.44
C ASN A 705 49.31 18.26 -10.63
N LYS A 706 50.29 17.37 -10.41
CA LYS A 706 50.93 16.59 -11.49
C LYS A 706 49.95 15.74 -12.29
N GLY A 707 48.89 15.24 -11.65
CA GLY A 707 47.88 14.41 -12.29
C GLY A 707 46.71 15.19 -12.89
N ARG A 708 46.64 16.51 -12.69
CA ARG A 708 45.38 17.25 -12.90
C ARG A 708 45.48 18.59 -13.62
N PHE A 709 46.58 19.32 -13.51
CA PHE A 709 46.75 20.63 -14.16
C PHE A 709 47.82 20.64 -15.23
#